data_AF-A0A3A1UVI8-F1
#
_entry.id   AF-A0A3A1UVI8-F1
#
_cell.length_a   1.000
_cell.length_b   1.000
_cell.length_c   1.000
_cell.angle_alpha   90.00
_cell.angle_beta   90.00
_cell.angle_gamma   90.00
#
_symmetry.space_group_name_H-M   'P 1'
#
loop_
_entity.id
_entity.type
_entity.pdbx_description
1 polymer ?
#
loop_
_entity_poly.entity_id
_entity_poly.type
_entity_poly.pdbx_seq_one_letter_code
_entity_poly.pdbx_strand_id
1 'polypeptide(L)'
;MSSRFQYSFHSPSKFALPSLWKSHSVKSAFPSVHSAASPLTDTGSKATSRISSGTHQMNRFIPASNNAFNRLFPTIRQDLSLPFIKSIVNSTWPPFFKQFLNWRVYRSSRRCTERSLYVKNNSIFSARGRHGLVLLACFLVLALVPASVFALASERSVTILEAKGDATVRLAGGQASFPAYAGMKLHEGDTLRTGAGAYAILMIDDRKDELTLGEHGELFLSDLKSQGKAAISRFTLLSGAIKAHVEERTGENAGERFEIRTPTAVMTAKGTHFLTIINKKTGETGMVVAAGVVRASTVTSSETEQARRNLQEIEHVLVYPAQQLNLDGRLQADDLRTKVEYVDIGQIVSQLPPKVIESLVKSTPDILKENEQIAEQLKKQLEAGITRAEGSTLLIQDADDLSKVGANFDNFIPNLAKEAIDQHKLEQFLIDEANKKVDDPAKKIDLTRVEKIDKAAGLDPEIEALKRAEQEGESRLLEEQSRLLENQQRLAALLQKVEADKKAIDEANRKAAEEAARKAEEQLKAKLDEASRKAFEESRTRNEQSSRPSGTVPSSPSPSTPPSNPDPGTDPGTDPDTDRERTLTLRNAVSNGRTVTANLYIGGFDQPEESIYAVEVHLLYERNRLSYHGKNLLPKSPNTVFGALPGSMEIIRQPFAWGDEASLYYAAVSDSSGARETQLHVSGEKLLVSIPLQLMTANDDDLTIKLAYYKVLDKDGNVLLDGSSLADDPITVAVQPAESR
;
A
#
# COMPACT_ATOMS: atom_id res chain seq x y z
N MET A 1 13.08 8.55 64.37
CA MET A 1 11.82 9.23 64.76
C MET A 1 11.07 9.50 63.45
N SER A 2 10.13 8.65 63.00
CA SER A 2 8.67 8.69 63.28
C SER A 2 8.09 10.10 63.03
N SER A 3 7.05 10.38 62.24
CA SER A 3 5.92 9.58 61.75
C SER A 3 5.00 10.41 60.82
N ARG A 4 4.45 9.76 59.79
CA ARG A 4 3.06 9.73 59.25
C ARG A 4 2.06 10.93 59.31
N PHE A 5 1.40 11.13 58.14
CA PHE A 5 -0.07 11.26 57.86
C PHE A 5 -0.78 12.60 58.22
N GLN A 6 -1.83 13.15 57.55
CA GLN A 6 -2.66 12.85 56.36
C GLN A 6 -3.63 14.04 56.03
N TYR A 7 -4.00 14.19 54.74
CA TYR A 7 -5.25 14.65 54.05
C TYR A 7 -6.18 15.81 54.51
N SER A 8 -6.58 16.66 53.52
CA SER A 8 -7.96 16.79 52.94
C SER A 8 -8.04 17.95 51.90
N PHE A 9 -8.25 17.71 50.59
CA PHE A 9 -9.50 17.66 49.79
C PHE A 9 -10.23 18.99 49.48
N HIS A 10 -10.09 19.54 48.25
CA HIS A 10 -11.15 19.89 47.27
C HIS A 10 -10.67 20.90 46.19
N SER A 11 -10.92 20.55 44.92
CA SER A 11 -10.86 21.36 43.66
C SER A 11 -12.16 22.21 43.52
N PRO A 12 -12.41 23.08 42.51
CA PRO A 12 -11.67 23.29 41.26
C PRO A 12 -11.56 24.72 40.69
N SER A 13 -10.78 24.75 39.60
CA SER A 13 -10.58 25.70 38.50
C SER A 13 -11.70 26.69 38.13
N LYS A 14 -11.28 27.91 37.75
CA LYS A 14 -11.80 28.72 36.64
C LYS A 14 -10.71 29.73 36.21
N PHE A 15 -10.05 29.48 35.07
CA PHE A 15 -9.18 30.45 34.42
C PHE A 15 -9.98 31.24 33.40
N ALA A 16 -9.96 32.56 33.56
CA ALA A 16 -10.59 33.55 32.71
C ALA A 16 -9.63 33.97 31.58
N LEU A 17 -10.21 34.24 30.40
CA LEU A 17 -9.60 34.99 29.31
C LEU A 17 -9.19 36.39 29.79
N PRO A 18 -8.17 36.99 29.15
CA PRO A 18 -8.41 38.34 28.65
C PRO A 18 -7.86 38.61 27.24
N SER A 19 -8.67 39.42 26.56
CA SER A 19 -8.47 40.18 25.35
C SER A 19 -7.39 41.26 25.41
N LEU A 20 -7.06 41.78 24.21
CA LEU A 20 -6.47 43.08 23.85
C LEU A 20 -4.94 43.12 23.70
N TRP A 21 -4.48 43.55 22.52
CA TRP A 21 -3.53 44.65 22.26
C TRP A 21 -3.49 44.89 20.73
N LYS A 22 -4.02 46.02 20.24
CA LYS A 22 -3.36 47.32 19.98
C LYS A 22 -2.51 47.36 18.70
N SER A 23 -3.08 48.05 17.72
CA SER A 23 -2.48 48.62 16.52
C SER A 23 -1.31 49.56 16.82
N HIS A 24 -0.24 49.52 16.00
CA HIS A 24 0.62 50.67 15.72
C HIS A 24 0.94 50.73 14.22
N SER A 25 0.65 51.89 13.64
CA SER A 25 1.01 52.35 12.29
C SER A 25 2.20 53.30 12.43
N VAL A 26 3.20 53.18 11.56
CA VAL A 26 4.14 54.27 11.28
C VAL A 26 4.38 54.37 9.76
N LYS A 27 4.25 55.61 9.28
CA LYS A 27 4.37 56.14 7.92
C LYS A 27 5.82 56.16 7.41
N SER A 28 6.04 55.98 6.11
CA SER A 28 6.54 56.97 5.10
C SER A 28 7.96 56.58 4.64
N ALA A 29 8.44 56.77 3.41
CA ALA A 29 8.07 57.67 2.32
C ALA A 29 8.59 57.14 0.97
N PHE A 30 7.90 57.50 -0.12
CA PHE A 30 8.44 57.51 -1.50
C PHE A 30 9.46 58.65 -1.68
N PRO A 31 10.26 58.59 -2.76
CA PRO A 31 10.05 59.60 -3.79
C PRO A 31 10.06 59.05 -5.22
N SER A 32 9.30 59.74 -6.07
CA SER A 32 9.19 59.59 -7.52
C SER A 32 9.33 60.96 -8.18
N VAL A 33 10.13 61.09 -9.25
CA VAL A 33 10.17 62.21 -10.22
C VAL A 33 10.79 61.64 -11.53
N HIS A 34 10.02 61.37 -12.59
CA HIS A 34 9.88 62.14 -13.88
C HIS A 34 11.14 62.16 -14.77
N SER A 35 11.14 62.07 -16.11
CA SER A 35 10.13 62.22 -17.18
C SER A 35 10.79 61.93 -18.57
N ALA A 36 9.97 61.48 -19.56
CA ALA A 36 10.04 61.69 -21.03
C ALA A 36 11.26 61.14 -21.83
N ALA A 37 11.22 60.76 -23.12
CA ALA A 37 10.26 60.84 -24.23
C ALA A 37 10.60 59.76 -25.31
N SER A 38 9.64 59.35 -26.13
CA SER A 38 9.81 58.66 -27.45
C SER A 38 10.22 59.69 -28.55
N PRO A 39 10.37 59.42 -29.90
CA PRO A 39 10.03 58.22 -30.71
C PRO A 39 10.89 57.91 -32.00
N LEU A 40 10.46 56.86 -32.76
CA LEU A 40 10.42 56.67 -34.24
C LEU A 40 11.59 56.07 -35.10
N THR A 41 11.14 55.47 -36.23
CA THR A 41 11.77 54.90 -37.46
C THR A 41 12.18 53.42 -37.42
N ASP A 42 11.53 52.44 -38.08
CA ASP A 42 11.04 52.23 -39.48
C ASP A 42 12.10 51.66 -40.46
N THR A 43 11.62 50.87 -41.43
CA THR A 43 12.26 49.98 -42.45
C THR A 43 12.37 48.50 -42.00
N GLY A 44 11.78 47.48 -42.65
CA GLY A 44 11.13 47.35 -43.95
C GLY A 44 11.98 46.47 -44.88
N SER A 45 11.60 45.21 -45.13
CA SER A 45 11.58 44.59 -46.48
C SER A 45 11.22 43.09 -46.46
N LYS A 46 10.43 42.70 -47.46
CA LYS A 46 9.92 41.37 -47.83
C LYS A 46 10.93 40.58 -48.70
N ALA A 47 10.82 39.25 -48.70
CA ALA A 47 10.87 38.37 -49.91
C ALA A 47 10.63 36.90 -49.47
N THR A 48 9.51 36.23 -49.81
CA THR A 48 9.29 35.29 -50.97
C THR A 48 10.39 34.21 -51.09
N SER A 49 10.16 32.89 -51.16
CA SER A 49 9.20 32.08 -51.96
C SER A 49 9.26 30.60 -51.49
N ARG A 50 8.14 29.90 -51.26
CA ARG A 50 7.49 28.86 -52.11
C ARG A 50 8.34 27.71 -52.72
N ILE A 51 7.96 26.48 -52.32
CA ILE A 51 7.65 25.27 -53.13
C ILE A 51 8.71 24.16 -53.33
N SER A 52 8.19 22.93 -53.13
CA SER A 52 8.55 21.61 -53.74
C SER A 52 9.66 20.80 -53.05
N SER A 53 9.36 19.70 -52.34
CA SER A 53 8.86 18.37 -52.81
C SER A 53 9.96 17.49 -53.43
N GLY A 54 10.03 16.22 -53.01
CA GLY A 54 10.84 15.20 -53.71
C GLY A 54 11.38 14.08 -52.83
N THR A 55 10.63 12.98 -52.80
CA THR A 55 10.91 11.64 -52.27
C THR A 55 12.07 10.90 -52.98
N HIS A 56 12.76 10.02 -52.23
CA HIS A 56 13.09 8.59 -52.52
C HIS A 56 14.54 8.10 -52.32
N GLN A 57 14.62 7.07 -51.45
CA GLN A 57 15.34 5.78 -51.55
C GLN A 57 16.87 5.60 -51.35
N MET A 58 17.14 4.66 -50.44
CA MET A 58 18.06 3.49 -50.48
C MET A 58 19.57 3.62 -50.20
N ASN A 59 19.96 2.86 -49.16
CA ASN A 59 20.90 1.72 -49.14
C ASN A 59 22.15 1.79 -48.23
N ARG A 60 22.21 0.77 -47.35
CA ARG A 60 23.34 -0.05 -46.86
C ARG A 60 24.78 0.44 -47.12
N PHE A 61 25.63 0.41 -46.09
CA PHE A 61 26.55 -0.71 -45.79
C PHE A 61 27.50 -0.34 -44.62
N ILE A 62 27.68 -1.30 -43.72
CA ILE A 62 28.77 -1.37 -42.72
C ILE A 62 30.00 -2.00 -43.40
N PRO A 63 31.23 -1.62 -43.02
CA PRO A 63 32.30 -2.62 -42.97
C PRO A 63 33.07 -2.66 -41.65
N ALA A 64 33.58 -3.86 -41.40
CA ALA A 64 34.31 -4.36 -40.25
C ALA A 64 35.79 -3.95 -40.21
N SER A 65 36.41 -4.14 -39.03
CA SER A 65 37.84 -4.48 -38.93
C SER A 65 38.10 -5.58 -37.88
N ASN A 66 38.59 -6.71 -38.41
CA ASN A 66 39.41 -7.80 -37.87
C ASN A 66 40.71 -7.27 -37.16
N ASN A 67 41.55 -8.01 -36.41
CA ASN A 67 41.70 -9.44 -36.10
C ASN A 67 42.76 -9.68 -34.97
N ALA A 68 42.64 -10.85 -34.33
CA ALA A 68 43.67 -11.86 -33.97
C ALA A 68 44.89 -11.58 -33.04
N PHE A 69 45.14 -12.54 -32.12
CA PHE A 69 46.34 -13.40 -32.16
C PHE A 69 46.18 -14.71 -31.32
N ASN A 70 46.17 -15.87 -32.01
CA ASN A 70 46.68 -17.23 -31.69
C ASN A 70 46.44 -17.90 -30.30
N ARG A 71 45.84 -19.10 -30.14
CA ARG A 71 46.08 -20.47 -30.69
C ARG A 71 47.53 -21.02 -30.60
N LEU A 72 47.70 -22.06 -29.77
CA LEU A 72 48.79 -23.07 -29.80
C LEU A 72 48.20 -24.47 -29.49
N PHE A 73 47.95 -25.26 -30.57
CA PHE A 73 48.12 -26.72 -30.87
C PHE A 73 48.09 -27.87 -29.80
N PRO A 74 47.99 -29.20 -30.14
CA PRO A 74 46.82 -29.94 -30.71
C PRO A 74 46.68 -31.47 -30.28
N THR A 75 45.60 -32.14 -30.74
CA THR A 75 45.40 -33.59 -31.11
C THR A 75 45.80 -34.79 -30.20
N ILE A 76 44.83 -35.70 -29.91
CA ILE A 76 44.81 -37.16 -30.24
C ILE A 76 43.40 -37.75 -30.03
N ARG A 77 43.00 -38.62 -30.97
CA ARG A 77 41.71 -39.35 -31.11
C ARG A 77 41.45 -40.38 -30.00
N GLN A 78 40.18 -40.70 -29.73
CA GLN A 78 39.61 -42.03 -30.04
C GLN A 78 38.08 -42.09 -29.94
N ASP A 79 37.51 -42.81 -30.91
CA ASP A 79 36.12 -43.19 -31.11
C ASP A 79 35.49 -43.92 -29.92
N LEU A 80 34.18 -43.76 -29.72
CA LEU A 80 33.23 -44.89 -29.72
C LEU A 80 31.78 -44.39 -29.86
N SER A 81 31.15 -44.94 -30.88
CA SER A 81 29.81 -44.72 -31.43
C SER A 81 28.67 -45.36 -30.62
N LEU A 82 27.52 -44.66 -30.54
CA LEU A 82 26.08 -45.03 -30.79
C LEU A 82 25.54 -46.44 -30.37
N PRO A 83 24.21 -46.70 -30.32
CA PRO A 83 23.02 -45.92 -29.92
C PRO A 83 22.00 -46.77 -29.09
N PHE A 84 20.99 -46.16 -28.42
CA PHE A 84 19.73 -46.87 -28.13
C PHE A 84 18.55 -45.89 -27.91
N ILE A 85 17.93 -45.47 -29.02
CA ILE A 85 16.55 -44.99 -29.04
C ILE A 85 15.76 -46.00 -29.88
N LYS A 86 14.57 -46.37 -29.37
CA LYS A 86 13.54 -47.30 -29.89
C LYS A 86 13.65 -48.75 -29.43
N SER A 87 13.14 -49.00 -28.23
CA SER A 87 12.24 -50.13 -28.02
C SER A 87 11.32 -49.85 -26.83
N ILE A 88 10.00 -49.78 -27.11
CA ILE A 88 8.86 -49.95 -26.18
C ILE A 88 8.55 -48.70 -25.32
N VAL A 89 7.53 -47.84 -25.53
CA VAL A 89 6.18 -47.95 -26.10
C VAL A 89 5.58 -49.35 -25.92
N ASN A 90 5.32 -49.70 -24.67
CA ASN A 90 4.09 -50.34 -24.20
C ASN A 90 4.26 -50.87 -22.77
N SER A 91 3.24 -50.56 -21.97
CA SER A 91 2.70 -51.38 -20.87
C SER A 91 3.15 -51.09 -19.43
N THR A 92 2.12 -50.71 -18.66
CA THR A 92 1.81 -51.06 -17.26
C THR A 92 2.57 -50.37 -16.13
N TRP A 93 1.98 -49.26 -15.69
CA TRP A 93 2.19 -48.67 -14.36
C TRP A 93 1.48 -49.51 -13.27
N PRO A 94 2.07 -49.72 -12.07
CA PRO A 94 1.44 -50.46 -10.98
C PRO A 94 0.31 -49.70 -10.25
N PRO A 95 -0.71 -50.40 -9.71
CA PRO A 95 -1.89 -49.80 -9.09
C PRO A 95 -1.62 -49.49 -7.62
N PHE A 96 -1.03 -48.33 -7.32
CA PHE A 96 -0.94 -47.83 -5.93
C PHE A 96 -1.36 -46.36 -5.77
N PHE A 97 -1.79 -45.70 -6.85
CA PHE A 97 -2.13 -44.27 -6.85
C PHE A 97 -3.62 -43.94 -7.05
N LYS A 98 -4.51 -44.95 -6.98
CA LYS A 98 -5.98 -44.79 -7.17
C LYS A 98 -6.83 -45.03 -5.90
N GLN A 99 -6.26 -44.92 -4.70
CA GLN A 99 -7.02 -45.07 -3.44
C GLN A 99 -6.88 -43.92 -2.43
N PHE A 100 -6.26 -42.79 -2.77
CA PHE A 100 -6.09 -41.68 -1.81
C PHE A 100 -7.00 -40.45 -2.03
N LEU A 101 -7.87 -40.47 -3.03
CA LEU A 101 -8.91 -39.44 -3.23
C LEU A 101 -10.29 -40.11 -3.40
N ASN A 102 -10.87 -40.57 -2.30
CA ASN A 102 -12.32 -40.67 -2.12
C ASN A 102 -12.66 -41.15 -0.70
N TRP A 103 -12.57 -40.25 0.30
CA TRP A 103 -13.58 -40.15 1.36
C TRP A 103 -13.29 -38.94 2.26
N ARG A 104 -14.20 -37.98 2.25
CA ARG A 104 -14.36 -36.94 3.28
C ARG A 104 -15.52 -37.39 4.18
N VAL A 105 -15.53 -36.92 5.42
CA VAL A 105 -16.66 -36.93 6.40
C VAL A 105 -16.80 -38.19 7.28
N TYR A 106 -16.53 -38.08 8.60
CA TYR A 106 -17.56 -38.02 9.66
C TYR A 106 -16.97 -38.05 11.08
N ARG A 107 -17.38 -37.04 11.85
CA ARG A 107 -17.40 -36.83 13.32
C ARG A 107 -17.05 -37.98 14.30
N SER A 108 -16.23 -37.58 15.29
CA SER A 108 -16.43 -37.68 16.75
C SER A 108 -17.04 -38.93 17.40
N SER A 109 -16.30 -39.50 18.34
CA SER A 109 -16.60 -39.51 19.79
C SER A 109 -16.41 -40.87 20.50
N ARG A 110 -15.96 -40.75 21.76
CA ARG A 110 -15.99 -41.72 22.88
C ARG A 110 -14.97 -42.87 22.80
N ARG A 111 -13.95 -42.85 23.67
CA ARG A 111 -13.96 -43.43 25.03
C ARG A 111 -14.45 -44.88 25.03
N CYS A 112 -13.53 -45.81 25.29
CA CYS A 112 -13.80 -46.91 26.23
C CYS A 112 -12.49 -47.43 26.82
N THR A 113 -12.49 -47.40 28.14
CA THR A 113 -11.57 -47.97 29.12
C THR A 113 -11.73 -49.50 29.20
N GLU A 114 -10.78 -50.13 29.90
CA GLU A 114 -10.84 -51.48 30.49
C GLU A 114 -10.67 -52.65 29.49
N ARG A 115 -9.94 -53.73 29.77
CA ARG A 115 -9.67 -54.38 31.06
C ARG A 115 -8.43 -55.28 30.93
N SER A 116 -7.73 -55.38 32.05
CA SER A 116 -6.73 -56.38 32.43
C SER A 116 -7.05 -57.81 31.99
N LEU A 117 -6.02 -58.61 31.65
CA LEU A 117 -5.78 -59.90 32.30
C LEU A 117 -4.38 -60.45 31.98
N TYR A 118 -3.66 -60.72 33.07
CA TYR A 118 -2.48 -61.56 33.21
C TYR A 118 -2.71 -63.00 32.70
N VAL A 119 -1.64 -63.69 32.27
CA VAL A 119 -1.11 -64.95 32.86
C VAL A 119 -0.33 -65.82 31.85
N LYS A 120 0.92 -66.14 32.24
CA LYS A 120 1.79 -67.31 32.01
C LYS A 120 2.32 -67.69 30.61
N ASN A 121 3.65 -67.61 30.53
CA ASN A 121 4.61 -68.71 30.29
C ASN A 121 4.01 -70.08 29.88
N ASN A 122 4.42 -70.60 28.72
CA ASN A 122 5.58 -71.48 28.66
C ASN A 122 6.02 -71.76 27.21
N SER A 123 7.30 -72.08 27.11
CA SER A 123 8.10 -72.55 25.98
C SER A 123 7.47 -73.69 25.16
N ILE A 124 7.94 -73.87 23.91
CA ILE A 124 8.65 -75.10 23.45
C ILE A 124 8.73 -75.21 21.89
N PHE A 125 9.91 -75.67 21.43
CA PHE A 125 10.28 -76.36 20.17
C PHE A 125 10.24 -75.69 18.78
N SER A 126 11.47 -75.36 18.33
CA SER A 126 12.13 -75.73 17.07
C SER A 126 11.39 -75.76 15.72
N ALA A 127 11.88 -74.95 14.78
CA ALA A 127 12.06 -75.39 13.39
C ALA A 127 13.25 -74.68 12.72
N ARG A 128 14.37 -75.38 12.74
CA ARG A 128 15.49 -75.41 11.78
C ARG A 128 15.40 -74.48 10.56
N GLY A 129 16.37 -73.57 10.49
CA GLY A 129 17.39 -73.65 9.43
C GLY A 129 16.93 -73.33 8.02
N ARG A 130 16.43 -72.12 7.77
CA ARG A 130 16.42 -71.51 6.42
C ARG A 130 16.24 -69.98 6.38
N HIS A 131 16.02 -69.34 7.53
CA HIS A 131 15.81 -67.88 7.61
C HIS A 131 17.07 -67.06 7.97
N GLY A 132 18.16 -67.70 8.40
CA GLY A 132 19.38 -67.01 8.80
C GLY A 132 20.11 -66.31 7.65
N LEU A 133 20.06 -66.89 6.44
CA LEU A 133 20.79 -66.36 5.28
C LEU A 133 20.03 -65.20 4.60
N VAL A 134 18.70 -65.17 4.69
CA VAL A 134 17.86 -64.06 4.18
C VAL A 134 17.92 -62.85 5.12
N LEU A 135 17.95 -63.08 6.44
CA LEU A 135 18.10 -62.00 7.43
C LEU A 135 19.51 -61.41 7.40
N LEU A 136 20.56 -62.22 7.19
CA LEU A 136 21.92 -61.73 7.02
C LEU A 136 22.09 -60.94 5.72
N ALA A 137 21.48 -61.39 4.62
CA ALA A 137 21.49 -60.66 3.35
C ALA A 137 20.71 -59.33 3.41
N CYS A 138 19.58 -59.28 4.12
CA CYS A 138 18.85 -58.02 4.34
C CYS A 138 19.67 -57.05 5.22
N PHE A 139 20.42 -57.55 6.20
CA PHE A 139 21.27 -56.72 7.05
C PHE A 139 22.50 -56.19 6.28
N LEU A 140 23.07 -57.00 5.37
CA LEU A 140 24.20 -56.60 4.53
C LEU A 140 23.79 -55.63 3.39
N VAL A 141 22.57 -55.73 2.87
CA VAL A 141 22.03 -54.78 1.89
C VAL A 141 21.62 -53.45 2.57
N LEU A 142 21.16 -53.48 3.82
CA LEU A 142 20.90 -52.27 4.61
C LEU A 142 22.19 -51.55 5.05
N ALA A 143 23.27 -52.31 5.27
CA ALA A 143 24.58 -51.76 5.62
C ALA A 143 25.38 -51.21 4.42
N LEU A 144 24.93 -51.47 3.19
CA LEU A 144 25.56 -51.02 1.94
C LEU A 144 24.79 -49.88 1.25
N VAL A 145 23.86 -49.24 1.96
CA VAL A 145 23.40 -47.90 1.57
C VAL A 145 24.44 -46.93 2.15
N PRO A 146 25.27 -46.25 1.34
CA PRO A 146 26.06 -45.17 1.87
C PRO A 146 25.07 -44.21 2.54
N ALA A 147 25.27 -43.96 3.84
CA ALA A 147 24.68 -42.82 4.49
C ALA A 147 25.23 -41.59 3.76
N SER A 148 24.61 -41.23 2.64
CA SER A 148 24.65 -39.89 2.12
C SER A 148 24.01 -39.08 3.23
N VAL A 149 24.85 -38.59 4.13
CA VAL A 149 24.56 -37.43 4.95
C VAL A 149 24.15 -36.38 3.93
N PHE A 150 22.84 -36.26 3.71
CA PHE A 150 22.30 -35.00 3.24
C PHE A 150 22.77 -34.02 4.31
N ALA A 151 23.83 -33.30 4.00
CA ALA A 151 24.18 -32.09 4.72
C ALA A 151 22.94 -31.21 4.58
N LEU A 152 22.06 -31.25 5.59
CA LEU A 152 21.08 -30.21 5.79
C LEU A 152 21.90 -28.93 5.80
N ALA A 153 21.70 -28.11 4.77
CA ALA A 153 22.28 -26.79 4.70
C ALA A 153 22.05 -26.14 6.06
N SER A 154 23.12 -25.76 6.76
CA SER A 154 23.02 -25.17 8.08
C SER A 154 22.20 -23.89 7.95
N GLU A 155 20.93 -23.91 8.31
CA GLU A 155 20.06 -22.75 8.20
C GLU A 155 20.56 -21.68 9.19
N ARG A 156 20.73 -20.44 8.73
CA ARG A 156 21.23 -19.35 9.59
C ARG A 156 20.16 -19.08 10.65
N SER A 157 20.54 -19.03 11.92
CA SER A 157 19.62 -18.75 13.03
C SER A 157 19.90 -17.40 13.68
N VAL A 158 18.87 -16.85 14.31
CA VAL A 158 18.92 -15.59 15.06
C VAL A 158 18.55 -15.87 16.51
N THR A 159 19.38 -15.47 17.45
CA THR A 159 19.11 -15.65 18.89
C THR A 159 18.57 -14.36 19.50
N ILE A 160 17.51 -14.46 20.29
CA ILE A 160 17.03 -13.38 21.15
C ILE A 160 18.02 -13.21 22.31
N LEU A 161 18.76 -12.11 22.36
CA LEU A 161 19.64 -11.78 23.48
C LEU A 161 18.87 -11.30 24.70
N GLU A 162 17.86 -10.46 24.47
CA GLU A 162 17.03 -9.86 25.51
C GLU A 162 15.62 -9.64 24.97
N ALA A 163 14.60 -9.89 25.78
CA ALA A 163 13.21 -9.52 25.49
C ALA A 163 12.56 -9.02 26.77
N LYS A 164 11.86 -7.89 26.68
CA LYS A 164 11.17 -7.27 27.83
C LYS A 164 9.81 -6.72 27.42
N GLY A 165 8.84 -6.82 28.33
CA GLY A 165 7.45 -6.42 28.08
C GLY A 165 6.67 -7.49 27.34
N ASP A 166 5.59 -7.08 26.66
CA ASP A 166 4.79 -7.96 25.80
C ASP A 166 5.51 -8.22 24.47
N ALA A 167 6.47 -9.14 24.49
CA ALA A 167 7.17 -9.61 23.30
C ALA A 167 6.75 -11.05 23.00
N THR A 168 6.33 -11.32 21.76
CA THR A 168 5.83 -12.63 21.34
C THR A 168 6.43 -13.07 20.01
N VAL A 169 6.58 -14.38 19.85
CA VAL A 169 7.08 -15.02 18.64
C VAL A 169 5.99 -15.93 18.09
N ARG A 170 5.72 -15.81 16.80
CA ARG A 170 4.92 -16.77 16.04
C ARG A 170 5.86 -17.57 15.14
N LEU A 171 5.86 -18.88 15.32
CA LEU A 171 6.71 -19.80 14.56
C LEU A 171 6.17 -20.00 13.13
N ALA A 172 7.06 -20.25 12.19
CA ALA A 172 6.74 -20.52 10.79
C ALA A 172 5.64 -21.62 10.66
N GLY A 173 4.63 -21.35 9.81
CA GLY A 173 3.51 -22.29 9.56
C GLY A 173 2.51 -22.44 10.72
N GLY A 174 2.75 -21.83 11.88
CA GLY A 174 1.87 -21.84 13.04
C GLY A 174 0.98 -20.61 13.14
N GLN A 175 -0.18 -20.76 13.79
CA GLN A 175 -1.05 -19.63 14.18
C GLN A 175 -0.85 -19.21 15.64
N ALA A 176 -0.23 -20.07 16.47
CA ALA A 176 0.01 -19.80 17.87
C ALA A 176 1.18 -18.83 18.08
N SER A 177 1.03 -17.91 19.04
CA SER A 177 2.10 -17.01 19.48
C SER A 177 2.60 -17.43 20.85
N PHE A 178 3.91 -17.37 21.07
CA PHE A 178 4.60 -17.76 22.30
C PHE A 178 5.31 -16.53 22.88
N PRO A 179 5.41 -16.39 24.21
CA PRO A 179 6.23 -15.34 24.81
C PRO A 179 7.69 -15.45 24.35
N ALA A 180 8.28 -14.33 23.93
CA ALA A 180 9.69 -14.24 23.59
C ALA A 180 10.53 -14.23 24.88
N TYR A 181 11.67 -14.91 24.87
CA TYR A 181 12.60 -14.95 26.00
C TYR A 181 14.05 -15.01 25.53
N ALA A 182 14.98 -14.57 26.38
CA ALA A 182 16.41 -14.60 26.10
C ALA A 182 16.91 -16.04 25.87
N GLY A 183 17.74 -16.23 24.84
CA GLY A 183 18.24 -17.53 24.38
C GLY A 183 17.32 -18.26 23.40
N MET A 184 16.11 -17.75 23.13
CA MET A 184 15.22 -18.33 22.11
C MET A 184 15.84 -18.15 20.73
N LYS A 185 15.94 -19.26 19.97
CA LYS A 185 16.40 -19.24 18.57
C LYS A 185 15.22 -19.09 17.62
N LEU A 186 15.39 -18.21 16.65
CA LEU A 186 14.46 -17.92 15.58
C LEU A 186 15.08 -18.35 14.24
N HIS A 187 14.23 -18.82 13.34
CA HIS A 187 14.60 -19.31 12.01
C HIS A 187 13.85 -18.54 10.92
N GLU A 188 14.14 -18.85 9.66
CA GLU A 188 13.40 -18.31 8.53
C GLU A 188 11.91 -18.65 8.66
N GLY A 189 11.05 -17.67 8.37
CA GLY A 189 9.59 -17.79 8.48
C GLY A 189 9.01 -17.43 9.85
N ASP A 190 9.84 -17.21 10.88
CA ASP A 190 9.37 -16.78 12.20
C ASP A 190 9.01 -15.28 12.20
N THR A 191 8.06 -14.89 13.05
CA THR A 191 7.66 -13.50 13.27
C THR A 191 7.83 -13.12 14.73
N LEU A 192 8.57 -12.04 15.00
CA LEU A 192 8.69 -11.44 16.33
C LEU A 192 7.83 -10.17 16.40
N ARG A 193 7.04 -10.04 17.47
CA ARG A 193 6.19 -8.89 17.74
C ARG A 193 6.46 -8.30 19.13
N THR A 194 6.43 -6.98 19.24
CA THR A 194 6.57 -6.24 20.50
C THR A 194 5.38 -5.30 20.69
N GLY A 195 4.79 -5.33 21.89
CA GLY A 195 3.71 -4.44 22.31
C GLY A 195 4.20 -3.04 22.71
N ALA A 196 3.32 -2.27 23.36
CA ALA A 196 3.66 -0.95 23.92
C ALA A 196 4.71 -1.08 25.04
N GLY A 197 5.75 -0.24 25.01
CA GLY A 197 6.87 -0.27 25.97
C GLY A 197 7.73 -1.54 25.95
N ALA A 198 7.43 -2.50 25.06
CA ALA A 198 8.18 -3.74 24.90
C ALA A 198 9.33 -3.58 23.90
N TYR A 199 10.36 -4.40 24.03
CA TYR A 199 11.46 -4.47 23.07
C TYR A 199 12.09 -5.85 23.02
N ALA A 200 12.86 -6.10 21.96
CA ALA A 200 13.70 -7.28 21.84
C ALA A 200 15.04 -6.95 21.17
N ILE A 201 16.11 -7.58 21.65
CA ILE A 201 17.45 -7.51 21.06
C ILE A 201 17.78 -8.87 20.46
N LEU A 202 18.17 -8.89 19.21
CA LEU A 202 18.45 -10.08 18.40
C LEU A 202 19.91 -10.07 17.98
N MET A 203 20.51 -11.25 17.84
CA MET A 203 21.84 -11.42 17.27
C MET A 203 21.83 -12.54 16.23
N ILE A 204 22.45 -12.30 15.08
CA ILE A 204 22.64 -13.34 14.07
C ILE A 204 23.83 -14.22 14.47
N ASP A 205 23.60 -15.52 14.66
CA ASP A 205 24.53 -16.42 15.38
C ASP A 205 25.93 -16.52 14.73
N ASP A 206 26.00 -16.50 13.39
CA ASP A 206 27.25 -16.65 12.62
C ASP A 206 27.92 -15.31 12.27
N ARG A 207 27.24 -14.19 12.54
CA ARG A 207 27.61 -12.86 12.04
C ARG A 207 27.81 -11.82 13.13
N LYS A 208 27.26 -12.03 14.32
CA LYS A 208 27.23 -11.04 15.43
C LYS A 208 26.53 -9.73 15.11
N ASP A 209 25.86 -9.63 13.95
CA ASP A 209 25.00 -8.49 13.63
C ASP A 209 23.89 -8.43 14.68
N GLU A 210 23.67 -7.23 15.25
CA GLU A 210 22.71 -7.02 16.34
C GLU A 210 21.54 -6.17 15.85
N LEU A 211 20.31 -6.59 16.16
CA LEU A 211 19.09 -5.84 15.86
C LEU A 211 18.35 -5.51 17.15
N THR A 212 18.00 -4.24 17.35
CA THR A 212 17.12 -3.81 18.44
C THR A 212 15.75 -3.47 17.87
N LEU A 213 14.75 -4.32 18.10
CA LEU A 213 13.35 -4.06 17.78
C LEU A 213 12.70 -3.30 18.95
N GLY A 214 12.23 -2.08 18.69
CA GLY A 214 11.54 -1.24 19.65
C GLY A 214 10.07 -1.63 19.85
N GLU A 215 9.31 -0.77 20.51
CA GLU A 215 7.88 -1.00 20.78
C GLU A 215 7.03 -0.95 19.50
N HIS A 216 5.84 -1.57 19.56
CA HIS A 216 4.93 -1.70 18.42
C HIS A 216 5.60 -2.28 17.17
N GLY A 217 6.61 -3.11 17.38
CA GLY A 217 7.42 -3.73 16.35
C GLY A 217 6.79 -5.00 15.82
N GLU A 218 6.87 -5.20 14.51
CA GLU A 218 6.61 -6.50 13.89
C GLU A 218 7.71 -6.80 12.87
N LEU A 219 8.50 -7.83 13.15
CA LEU A 219 9.66 -8.24 12.37
C LEU A 219 9.48 -9.67 11.88
N PHE A 220 9.53 -9.86 10.57
CA PHE A 220 9.46 -11.16 9.91
C PHE A 220 10.85 -11.57 9.39
N LEU A 221 11.34 -12.73 9.83
CA LEU A 221 12.64 -13.27 9.42
C LEU A 221 12.47 -13.93 8.04
N SER A 222 12.82 -13.21 6.98
CA SER A 222 12.31 -13.49 5.63
C SER A 222 13.17 -14.44 4.81
N ASP A 223 14.50 -14.37 4.95
CA ASP A 223 15.45 -15.22 4.22
C ASP A 223 16.75 -15.28 5.03
N LEU A 224 17.11 -16.47 5.52
CA LEU A 224 18.28 -16.68 6.38
C LEU A 224 19.15 -17.82 5.84
N LYS A 225 20.04 -17.48 4.90
CA LYS A 225 20.96 -18.44 4.27
C LYS A 225 22.40 -18.20 4.72
N SER A 226 23.07 -19.26 5.14
CA SER A 226 24.46 -19.21 5.65
C SER A 226 25.54 -19.62 4.64
N GLN A 227 25.20 -20.19 3.47
CA GLN A 227 26.19 -20.82 2.58
C GLN A 227 26.30 -20.21 1.17
N GLY A 228 27.55 -20.08 0.72
CA GLY A 228 27.94 -19.70 -0.64
C GLY A 228 27.78 -18.21 -0.96
N LYS A 229 27.96 -17.85 -2.24
CA LYS A 229 27.72 -16.47 -2.75
C LYS A 229 26.27 -15.99 -2.61
N ALA A 230 25.38 -16.83 -2.07
CA ALA A 230 23.96 -16.56 -1.83
C ALA A 230 23.65 -16.36 -0.33
N ALA A 231 24.65 -16.33 0.55
CA ALA A 231 24.44 -16.07 1.96
C ALA A 231 23.81 -14.68 2.17
N ILE A 232 22.65 -14.68 2.81
CA ILE A 232 21.79 -13.51 2.97
C ILE A 232 21.12 -13.54 4.33
N SER A 233 21.04 -12.37 4.95
CA SER A 233 20.24 -12.11 6.14
C SER A 233 19.21 -11.05 5.80
N ARG A 234 17.96 -11.47 5.56
CA ARG A 234 16.88 -10.57 5.20
C ARG A 234 15.79 -10.56 6.25
N PHE A 235 15.44 -9.36 6.69
CA PHE A 235 14.36 -9.12 7.63
C PHE A 235 13.33 -8.20 6.98
N THR A 236 12.05 -8.47 7.20
CA THR A 236 10.95 -7.58 6.77
C THR A 236 10.35 -6.93 8.02
N LEU A 237 10.52 -5.63 8.15
CA LEU A 237 9.84 -4.82 9.15
C LEU A 237 8.46 -4.45 8.60
N LEU A 238 7.41 -4.75 9.37
CA LEU A 238 6.02 -4.43 9.01
C LEU A 238 5.48 -3.23 9.79
N SER A 239 5.97 -3.00 11.02
CA SER A 239 5.64 -1.83 11.83
C SER A 239 6.68 -1.61 12.92
N GLY A 240 6.69 -0.40 13.49
CA GLY A 240 7.57 -0.03 14.60
C GLY A 240 8.93 0.46 14.14
N ALA A 241 9.90 0.45 15.06
CA ALA A 241 11.27 0.90 14.81
C ALA A 241 12.28 -0.22 15.08
N ILE A 242 13.28 -0.34 14.22
CA ILE A 242 14.40 -1.27 14.39
C ILE A 242 15.71 -0.52 14.19
N LYS A 243 16.67 -0.70 15.10
CA LYS A 243 18.08 -0.36 14.87
C LYS A 243 18.80 -1.63 14.43
N ALA A 244 19.62 -1.53 13.39
CA ALA A 244 20.56 -2.55 12.99
C ALA A 244 22.01 -2.07 13.19
N HIS A 245 22.80 -2.92 13.83
CA HIS A 245 24.25 -2.86 13.82
C HIS A 245 24.74 -4.02 12.96
N VAL A 246 25.25 -3.69 11.78
CA VAL A 246 25.71 -4.67 10.79
C VAL A 246 27.23 -4.61 10.74
N GLU A 247 27.87 -5.72 11.08
CA GLU A 247 29.32 -5.79 11.09
C GLU A 247 29.87 -5.91 9.66
N GLU A 248 31.03 -5.30 9.41
CA GLU A 248 31.66 -5.40 8.09
C GLU A 248 32.14 -6.83 7.81
N ARG A 249 32.01 -7.25 6.54
CA ARG A 249 32.49 -8.56 6.06
C ARG A 249 33.63 -8.37 5.06
N THR A 250 34.74 -9.04 5.31
CA THR A 250 35.94 -9.07 4.45
C THR A 250 36.23 -10.49 3.95
N GLY A 251 37.08 -10.62 2.93
CA GLY A 251 37.52 -11.92 2.41
C GLY A 251 36.40 -12.71 1.72
N GLU A 252 36.30 -14.02 2.01
CA GLU A 252 35.36 -14.94 1.36
C GLU A 252 33.88 -14.57 1.61
N ASN A 253 33.61 -13.85 2.69
CA ASN A 253 32.25 -13.42 3.09
C ASN A 253 31.92 -11.99 2.63
N ALA A 254 32.79 -11.33 1.86
CA ALA A 254 32.58 -9.94 1.42
C ALA A 254 31.35 -9.76 0.51
N GLY A 255 30.84 -10.84 -0.09
CA GLY A 255 29.66 -10.86 -0.95
C GLY A 255 28.34 -11.16 -0.22
N GLU A 256 28.37 -11.42 1.09
CA GLU A 256 27.14 -11.67 1.86
C GLU A 256 26.27 -10.41 1.96
N ARG A 257 24.95 -10.59 1.91
CA ARG A 257 24.01 -9.47 1.94
C ARG A 257 23.26 -9.39 3.26
N PHE A 258 23.12 -8.18 3.78
CA PHE A 258 22.20 -7.87 4.87
C PHE A 258 21.14 -6.92 4.33
N GLU A 259 19.86 -7.28 4.48
CA GLU A 259 18.72 -6.52 3.97
C GLU A 259 17.67 -6.30 5.07
N ILE A 260 17.24 -5.05 5.26
CA ILE A 260 15.95 -4.74 5.90
C ILE A 260 14.98 -4.35 4.80
N ARG A 261 13.80 -4.96 4.80
CA ARG A 261 12.71 -4.66 3.90
C ARG A 261 11.57 -4.01 4.66
N THR A 262 10.93 -3.08 3.98
CA THR A 262 9.67 -2.46 4.40
C THR A 262 8.69 -2.60 3.24
N PRO A 263 7.40 -2.26 3.44
CA PRO A 263 6.44 -2.26 2.34
C PRO A 263 6.84 -1.37 1.15
N THR A 264 7.67 -0.35 1.37
CA THR A 264 8.02 0.65 0.35
C THR A 264 9.48 0.56 -0.14
N ALA A 265 10.39 -0.07 0.61
CA ALA A 265 11.80 -0.10 0.25
C ALA A 265 12.58 -1.31 0.76
N VAL A 266 13.74 -1.52 0.13
CA VAL A 266 14.80 -2.44 0.55
C VAL A 266 16.04 -1.62 0.91
N MET A 267 16.54 -1.80 2.13
CA MET A 267 17.76 -1.21 2.65
C MET A 267 18.83 -2.29 2.72
N THR A 268 19.92 -2.10 2.00
CA THR A 268 21.08 -2.98 2.01
C THR A 268 22.23 -2.28 2.71
N ALA A 269 22.86 -2.96 3.66
CA ALA A 269 23.92 -2.41 4.50
C ALA A 269 25.13 -3.33 4.59
N LYS A 270 26.31 -2.73 4.81
CA LYS A 270 27.57 -3.44 5.01
C LYS A 270 28.49 -2.58 5.89
N GLY A 271 28.74 -3.01 7.14
CA GLY A 271 29.46 -2.17 8.11
C GLY A 271 28.66 -0.89 8.36
N THR A 272 27.58 -0.97 9.12
CA THR A 272 26.61 0.13 9.20
C THR A 272 25.84 0.11 10.52
N HIS A 273 25.70 1.28 11.12
CA HIS A 273 24.71 1.56 12.15
C HIS A 273 23.58 2.38 11.55
N PHE A 274 22.41 1.79 11.40
CA PHE A 274 21.25 2.49 10.87
C PHE A 274 19.97 2.06 11.57
N LEU A 275 18.92 2.86 11.42
CA LEU A 275 17.60 2.57 11.94
C LEU A 275 16.56 2.70 10.85
N THR A 276 15.49 1.94 10.97
CA THR A 276 14.33 1.97 10.09
C THR A 276 13.07 2.08 10.94
N ILE A 277 12.16 2.95 10.54
CA ILE A 277 10.92 3.26 11.24
C ILE A 277 9.79 3.12 10.23
N ILE A 278 8.73 2.41 10.61
CA ILE A 278 7.47 2.40 9.87
C ILE A 278 6.40 3.03 10.74
N ASN A 279 5.86 4.15 10.26
CA ASN A 279 4.72 4.78 10.90
C ASN A 279 3.47 3.93 10.65
N LYS A 280 2.93 3.32 11.72
CA LYS A 280 1.75 2.44 11.63
C LYS A 280 0.50 3.12 11.07
N LYS A 281 0.37 4.46 11.21
CA LYS A 281 -0.80 5.21 10.77
C LYS A 281 -0.70 5.60 9.29
N THR A 282 0.45 6.09 8.86
CA THR A 282 0.65 6.61 7.50
C THR A 282 1.22 5.56 6.53
N GLY A 283 1.90 4.54 7.05
CA GLY A 283 2.66 3.57 6.27
C GLY A 283 3.98 4.13 5.74
N GLU A 284 4.37 5.34 6.16
CA GLU A 284 5.64 5.97 5.79
C GLU A 284 6.80 5.17 6.38
N THR A 285 7.82 4.96 5.54
CA THR A 285 9.10 4.38 5.94
C THR A 285 10.09 5.52 6.10
N GLY A 286 10.61 5.69 7.31
CA GLY A 286 11.79 6.50 7.59
C GLY A 286 13.01 5.61 7.79
N MET A 287 14.17 6.02 7.30
CA MET A 287 15.45 5.36 7.57
C MET A 287 16.50 6.42 7.89
N VAL A 288 17.33 6.20 8.91
CA VAL A 288 18.40 7.13 9.31
C VAL A 288 19.69 6.35 9.46
N VAL A 289 20.78 6.91 8.95
CA VAL A 289 22.13 6.32 9.06
C VAL A 289 22.93 7.06 10.11
N ALA A 290 23.41 6.33 11.10
CA ALA A 290 24.27 6.84 12.17
C ALA A 290 25.75 6.70 11.83
N ALA A 291 26.11 5.56 11.21
CA ALA A 291 27.42 5.31 10.63
C ALA A 291 27.33 4.34 9.45
N GLY A 292 28.33 4.39 8.58
CA GLY A 292 28.42 3.56 7.37
C GLY A 292 27.61 4.16 6.22
N VAL A 293 27.30 3.33 5.22
CA VAL A 293 26.49 3.75 4.06
C VAL A 293 25.42 2.72 3.79
N VAL A 294 24.16 3.17 3.74
CA VAL A 294 23.02 2.32 3.36
C VAL A 294 22.69 2.55 1.90
N ARG A 295 22.57 1.47 1.13
CA ARG A 295 21.99 1.49 -0.21
C ARG A 295 20.49 1.20 -0.09
N ALA A 296 19.67 2.18 -0.43
CA ALA A 296 18.21 2.04 -0.42
C ALA A 296 17.65 2.01 -1.84
N SER A 297 16.61 1.22 -2.05
CA SER A 297 15.86 1.15 -3.31
C SER A 297 14.38 0.94 -3.01
N THR A 298 13.48 1.50 -3.83
CA THR A 298 12.05 1.28 -3.69
C THR A 298 11.62 -0.10 -4.18
N VAL A 299 10.59 -0.67 -3.55
CA VAL A 299 9.93 -1.88 -4.04
C VAL A 299 8.91 -1.46 -5.08
N THR A 300 9.28 -1.44 -6.36
CA THR A 300 8.32 -1.27 -7.45
C THR A 300 7.51 -2.55 -7.65
N SER A 301 6.20 -2.41 -7.92
CA SER A 301 5.22 -3.49 -7.96
C SER A 301 5.38 -4.48 -9.12
N SER A 302 6.38 -4.29 -9.98
CA SER A 302 6.67 -5.18 -11.10
C SER A 302 7.97 -5.94 -10.82
N GLU A 303 7.89 -7.28 -10.92
CA GLU A 303 8.87 -8.12 -11.61
C GLU A 303 9.36 -9.38 -10.88
N THR A 304 9.34 -10.46 -11.66
CA THR A 304 9.96 -11.76 -11.43
C THR A 304 11.48 -11.64 -11.27
N GLU A 305 12.08 -12.54 -10.48
CA GLU A 305 13.52 -12.66 -10.20
C GLU A 305 14.44 -12.69 -11.45
N GLN A 306 13.89 -12.96 -12.64
CA GLN A 306 14.65 -12.95 -13.90
C GLN A 306 14.83 -11.56 -14.51
N ALA A 307 13.91 -10.62 -14.29
CA ALA A 307 14.08 -9.22 -14.74
C ALA A 307 15.18 -8.50 -13.95
N ARG A 308 15.42 -8.92 -12.70
CA ARG A 308 16.51 -8.42 -11.83
C ARG A 308 17.92 -8.60 -12.41
N ARG A 309 18.10 -9.45 -13.43
CA ARG A 309 19.41 -9.63 -14.09
C ARG A 309 19.62 -8.74 -15.31
N ASN A 310 18.56 -8.15 -15.88
CA ASN A 310 18.63 -7.39 -17.13
C ASN A 310 18.20 -5.92 -17.01
N LEU A 311 17.73 -5.46 -15.84
CA LEU A 311 17.56 -4.04 -15.54
C LEU A 311 18.82 -3.51 -14.85
N GLN A 312 19.74 -3.03 -15.69
CA GLN A 312 20.68 -2.00 -15.29
C GLN A 312 19.82 -0.78 -14.90
N GLU A 313 19.98 -0.27 -13.68
CA GLU A 313 19.17 0.80 -13.03
C GLU A 313 17.91 0.32 -12.27
N ILE A 314 18.11 -0.50 -11.22
CA ILE A 314 17.36 -0.22 -9.98
C ILE A 314 17.89 1.14 -9.51
N GLU A 315 17.10 2.20 -9.65
CA GLU A 315 17.41 3.47 -9.00
C GLU A 315 17.59 3.19 -7.50
N HIS A 316 18.80 3.43 -7.05
CA HIS A 316 19.20 3.25 -5.67
C HIS A 316 19.81 4.55 -5.23
N VAL A 317 19.63 4.84 -3.95
CA VAL A 317 20.23 6.00 -3.32
C VAL A 317 21.17 5.53 -2.21
N LEU A 318 22.32 6.20 -2.12
CA LEU A 318 23.25 6.07 -1.02
C LEU A 318 22.85 7.07 0.07
N VAL A 319 22.65 6.56 1.28
CA VAL A 319 22.35 7.36 2.45
C VAL A 319 23.55 7.30 3.38
N TYR A 320 24.13 8.47 3.66
CA TYR A 320 25.35 8.65 4.44
C TYR A 320 25.04 8.96 5.91
N PRO A 321 26.04 8.92 6.82
CA PRO A 321 25.81 9.25 8.22
C PRO A 321 25.17 10.63 8.40
N ALA A 322 24.33 10.75 9.43
CA ALA A 322 23.49 11.93 9.70
C ALA A 322 22.42 12.23 8.63
N GLN A 323 22.27 11.41 7.59
CA GLN A 323 21.18 11.54 6.63
C GLN A 323 20.01 10.61 6.96
N GLN A 324 18.84 11.01 6.48
CA GLN A 324 17.60 10.26 6.53
C GLN A 324 16.99 10.12 5.14
N LEU A 325 16.29 9.01 4.92
CA LEU A 325 15.44 8.74 3.78
C LEU A 325 14.01 8.63 4.27
N ASN A 326 13.10 9.41 3.68
CA ASN A 326 11.68 9.36 3.97
C ASN A 326 10.90 8.94 2.73
N LEU A 327 10.19 7.81 2.82
CA LEU A 327 9.38 7.26 1.75
C LEU A 327 7.94 7.17 2.20
N ASP A 328 7.08 7.97 1.58
CA ASP A 328 5.65 7.86 1.72
C ASP A 328 5.14 6.78 0.76
N GLY A 329 4.32 5.84 1.24
CA GLY A 329 3.85 4.69 0.46
C GLY A 329 2.87 5.05 -0.69
N ARG A 330 2.88 6.30 -1.16
CA ARG A 330 1.90 6.88 -2.08
C ARG A 330 2.53 7.49 -3.34
N LEU A 331 3.84 7.73 -3.36
CA LEU A 331 4.52 8.38 -4.47
C LEU A 331 5.76 7.58 -4.88
N GLN A 332 5.80 7.16 -6.15
CA GLN A 332 7.08 6.86 -6.78
C GLN A 332 7.79 8.20 -6.95
N ALA A 333 8.91 8.39 -6.26
CA ALA A 333 9.80 9.49 -6.59
C ALA A 333 10.45 9.16 -7.94
N ASP A 334 10.49 10.12 -8.86
CA ASP A 334 11.21 9.98 -10.13
C ASP A 334 12.72 9.85 -9.91
N ASP A 335 13.23 10.37 -8.78
CA ASP A 335 14.61 10.21 -8.34
C ASP A 335 14.65 10.07 -6.82
N LEU A 336 15.07 8.90 -6.32
CA LEU A 336 15.12 8.62 -4.87
C LEU A 336 16.03 9.57 -4.09
N ARG A 337 16.98 10.25 -4.76
CA ARG A 337 17.85 11.26 -4.12
C ARG A 337 17.06 12.44 -3.59
N THR A 338 15.92 12.80 -4.17
CA THR A 338 15.07 13.90 -3.67
C THR A 338 14.41 13.59 -2.33
N LYS A 339 14.36 12.30 -1.95
CA LYS A 339 13.78 11.80 -0.70
C LYS A 339 14.81 11.65 0.43
N VAL A 340 16.08 11.97 0.15
CA VAL A 340 17.16 11.96 1.15
C VAL A 340 17.46 13.37 1.62
N GLU A 341 17.73 13.53 2.91
CA GLU A 341 18.11 14.81 3.52
C GLU A 341 18.89 14.59 4.82
N TYR A 342 19.48 15.65 5.37
CA TYR A 342 20.03 15.57 6.72
C TYR A 342 18.94 15.41 7.77
N VAL A 343 19.17 14.52 8.73
CA VAL A 343 18.21 14.08 9.75
C VAL A 343 17.62 15.23 10.55
N ASP A 344 16.29 15.25 10.71
CA ASP A 344 15.62 16.12 11.67
C ASP A 344 15.60 15.44 13.05
N ILE A 345 16.47 15.92 13.94
CA ILE A 345 16.69 15.35 15.27
C ILE A 345 15.42 15.40 16.14
N GLY A 346 14.66 16.49 16.08
CA GLY A 346 13.44 16.64 16.88
C GLY A 346 12.37 15.65 16.42
N GLN A 347 12.17 15.56 15.10
CA GLN A 347 11.23 14.60 14.52
C GLN A 347 11.64 13.15 14.80
N ILE A 348 12.90 12.80 14.60
CA ILE A 348 13.33 11.40 14.76
C ILE A 348 13.27 10.95 16.23
N VAL A 349 13.72 11.77 17.17
CA VAL A 349 13.67 11.43 18.60
C VAL A 349 12.22 11.28 19.07
N SER A 350 11.29 12.08 18.53
CA SER A 350 9.86 11.95 18.86
C SER A 350 9.28 10.60 18.46
N GLN A 351 9.74 10.03 17.33
CA GLN A 351 9.26 8.76 16.78
C GLN A 351 10.00 7.53 17.36
N LEU A 352 11.23 7.69 17.83
CA LEU A 352 12.04 6.58 18.31
C LEU A 352 11.63 6.11 19.72
N PRO A 353 11.56 4.79 19.94
CA PRO A 353 11.40 4.21 21.27
C PRO A 353 12.65 4.45 22.14
N PRO A 354 12.51 4.68 23.46
CA PRO A 354 13.64 4.94 24.37
C PRO A 354 14.76 3.90 24.29
N LYS A 355 14.41 2.62 24.16
CA LYS A 355 15.41 1.53 24.09
C LYS A 355 16.25 1.56 22.81
N VAL A 356 15.68 2.03 21.71
CA VAL A 356 16.40 2.19 20.44
C VAL A 356 17.39 3.34 20.53
N ILE A 357 17.02 4.44 21.19
CA ILE A 357 17.91 5.57 21.47
C ILE A 357 19.05 5.12 22.40
N GLU A 358 18.73 4.40 23.48
CA GLU A 358 19.72 3.84 24.40
C GLU A 358 20.74 2.97 23.64
N SER A 359 20.27 2.05 22.79
CA SER A 359 21.17 1.17 22.05
C SER A 359 22.02 1.90 21.02
N LEU A 360 21.55 3.02 20.48
CA LEU A 360 22.31 3.86 19.57
C LEU A 360 23.43 4.63 20.30
N VAL A 361 23.10 5.24 21.45
CA VAL A 361 24.09 5.94 22.30
C VAL A 361 25.13 4.97 22.85
N LYS A 362 24.75 3.75 23.22
CA LYS A 362 25.71 2.71 23.64
C LYS A 362 26.70 2.30 22.54
N SER A 363 26.31 2.43 21.26
CA SER A 363 27.15 2.14 20.10
C SER A 363 28.02 3.32 19.65
N THR A 364 28.05 4.44 20.39
CA THR A 364 28.85 5.63 20.03
C THR A 364 30.31 5.33 19.66
N PRO A 365 31.07 4.49 20.41
CA PRO A 365 32.47 4.22 20.06
C PRO A 365 32.64 3.58 18.68
N ASP A 366 31.76 2.63 18.34
CA ASP A 366 31.79 1.92 17.06
C ASP A 366 31.36 2.86 15.92
N ILE A 367 30.31 3.66 16.16
CA ILE A 367 29.81 4.68 15.23
C ILE A 367 30.89 5.71 14.88
N LEU A 368 31.61 6.24 15.88
CA LEU A 368 32.67 7.22 15.65
C LEU A 368 33.80 6.63 14.79
N LYS A 369 34.24 5.42 15.13
CA LYS A 369 35.29 4.71 14.37
C LYS A 369 34.88 4.46 12.92
N GLU A 370 33.64 4.05 12.69
CA GLU A 370 33.14 3.79 11.34
C GLU A 370 32.93 5.10 10.54
N ASN A 371 32.46 6.17 11.18
CA ASN A 371 32.36 7.49 10.55
C ASN A 371 33.72 8.04 10.11
N GLU A 372 34.77 7.85 10.92
CA GLU A 372 36.14 8.19 10.54
C GLU A 372 36.60 7.40 9.30
N GLN A 373 36.24 6.11 9.20
CA GLN A 373 36.56 5.30 8.03
C GLN A 373 35.84 5.81 6.78
N ILE A 374 34.56 6.18 6.88
CA ILE A 374 33.82 6.78 5.76
C ILE A 374 34.41 8.12 5.36
N ALA A 375 34.75 8.99 6.31
CA ALA A 375 35.38 10.28 6.02
C ALA A 375 36.73 10.11 5.28
N GLU A 376 37.55 9.14 5.70
CA GLU A 376 38.81 8.80 5.02
C GLU A 376 38.58 8.17 3.63
N GLN A 377 37.51 7.39 3.44
CA GLN A 377 37.13 6.88 2.12
C GLN A 377 36.70 8.02 1.18
N LEU A 378 35.89 8.97 1.65
CA LEU A 378 35.46 10.14 0.90
C LEU A 378 36.67 11.04 0.54
N LYS A 379 37.61 11.20 1.47
CA LYS A 379 38.88 11.90 1.22
C LYS A 379 39.68 11.26 0.08
N LYS A 380 39.84 9.93 0.10
CA LYS A 380 40.53 9.19 -0.97
C LYS A 380 39.82 9.32 -2.31
N GLN A 381 38.48 9.34 -2.32
CA GLN A 381 37.70 9.58 -3.53
C GLN A 381 37.95 10.97 -4.09
N LEU A 382 37.96 12.00 -3.24
CA LEU A 382 38.27 13.38 -3.62
C LEU A 382 39.69 13.50 -4.19
N GLU A 383 40.68 12.89 -3.55
CA GLU A 383 42.07 12.83 -4.05
C GLU A 383 42.18 12.09 -5.40
N ALA A 384 41.30 11.13 -5.66
CA ALA A 384 41.19 10.45 -6.95
C ALA A 384 40.36 11.22 -7.99
N GLY A 385 39.87 12.43 -7.66
CA GLY A 385 39.05 13.26 -8.55
C GLY A 385 37.58 12.82 -8.65
N ILE A 386 37.12 11.94 -7.77
CA ILE A 386 35.72 11.50 -7.67
C ILE A 386 35.02 12.44 -6.69
N THR A 387 34.26 13.41 -7.23
CA THR A 387 33.52 14.39 -6.42
C THR A 387 32.09 13.95 -6.10
N ARG A 388 31.56 12.95 -6.81
CA ARG A 388 30.23 12.38 -6.61
C ARG A 388 30.25 10.88 -6.94
N ALA A 389 29.80 10.05 -5.99
CA ALA A 389 29.55 8.63 -6.24
C ALA A 389 28.17 8.40 -6.88
N GLU A 390 28.02 7.31 -7.64
CA GLU A 390 26.73 6.90 -8.21
C GLU A 390 25.68 6.72 -7.10
N GLY A 391 24.47 7.27 -7.29
CA GLY A 391 23.39 7.22 -6.29
C GLY A 391 23.59 8.11 -5.07
N SER A 392 24.67 8.90 -4.99
CA SER A 392 24.93 9.82 -3.88
C SER A 392 24.17 11.14 -4.01
N THR A 393 23.70 11.67 -2.88
CA THR A 393 23.25 13.07 -2.74
C THR A 393 24.39 14.04 -2.45
N LEU A 394 25.55 13.51 -2.04
CA LEU A 394 26.73 14.30 -1.73
C LEU A 394 27.54 14.63 -2.99
N LEU A 395 27.89 15.90 -3.13
CA LEU A 395 28.84 16.47 -4.08
C LEU A 395 29.96 17.14 -3.28
N ILE A 396 31.09 16.46 -3.14
CA ILE A 396 32.25 16.95 -2.38
C ILE A 396 33.28 17.49 -3.39
N GLN A 397 33.38 18.81 -3.52
CA GLN A 397 34.27 19.42 -4.53
C GLN A 397 35.65 19.73 -3.96
N ASP A 398 35.72 20.01 -2.66
CA ASP A 398 36.96 20.40 -1.99
C ASP A 398 37.02 19.89 -0.53
N ALA A 399 38.09 20.27 0.17
CA ALA A 399 38.32 19.88 1.55
C ALA A 399 37.37 20.56 2.55
N ASP A 400 36.80 21.72 2.21
CA ASP A 400 35.84 22.43 3.06
C ASP A 400 34.50 21.70 3.07
N ASP A 401 34.02 21.27 1.88
CA ASP A 401 32.84 20.41 1.76
C ASP A 401 33.02 19.12 2.57
N LEU A 402 34.15 18.44 2.41
CA LEU A 402 34.46 17.21 3.15
C LEU A 402 34.47 17.45 4.67
N SER A 403 35.05 18.57 5.12
CA SER A 403 35.09 18.93 6.54
C SER A 403 33.69 19.18 7.11
N LYS A 404 32.81 19.86 6.38
CA LYS A 404 31.42 20.10 6.82
C LYS A 404 30.61 18.81 6.87
N VAL A 405 30.77 17.94 5.87
CA VAL A 405 30.14 16.61 5.84
C VAL A 405 30.63 15.78 7.03
N GLY A 406 31.94 15.74 7.30
CA GLY A 406 32.52 15.06 8.45
C GLY A 406 32.02 15.62 9.79
N ALA A 407 31.89 16.94 9.91
CA ALA A 407 31.33 17.58 11.10
C ALA A 407 29.87 17.15 11.34
N ASN A 408 29.06 16.99 10.30
CA ASN A 408 27.71 16.46 10.44
C ASN A 408 27.69 15.01 10.94
N PHE A 409 28.63 14.17 10.51
CA PHE A 409 28.76 12.80 11.00
C PHE A 409 29.05 12.76 12.50
N ASP A 410 29.99 13.60 12.95
CA ASP A 410 30.35 13.72 14.37
C ASP A 410 29.20 14.31 15.22
N ASN A 411 28.43 15.23 14.65
CA ASN A 411 27.39 15.95 15.38
C ASN A 411 26.07 15.18 15.47
N PHE A 412 25.89 14.05 14.78
CA PHE A 412 24.63 13.29 14.83
C PHE A 412 24.28 12.79 16.24
N ILE A 413 25.18 12.03 16.87
CA ILE A 413 24.91 11.41 18.18
C ILE A 413 24.78 12.45 19.31
N PRO A 414 25.63 13.50 19.40
CA PRO A 414 25.45 14.55 20.40
C PRO A 414 24.11 15.27 20.30
N ASN A 415 23.65 15.61 19.08
CA ASN A 415 22.34 16.23 18.90
C ASN A 415 21.21 15.28 19.30
N LEU A 416 21.28 14.02 18.87
CA LEU A 416 20.31 12.99 19.23
C LEU A 416 20.23 12.81 20.76
N ALA A 417 21.38 12.68 21.43
CA ALA A 417 21.46 12.47 22.88
C ALA A 417 20.90 13.65 23.66
N LYS A 418 21.21 14.88 23.23
CA LYS A 418 20.67 16.10 23.83
C LYS A 418 19.16 16.16 23.71
N GLU A 419 18.62 15.99 22.49
CA GLU A 419 17.17 16.02 22.26
C GLU A 419 16.46 14.89 23.02
N ALA A 420 17.06 13.70 23.10
CA ALA A 420 16.49 12.58 23.85
C ALA A 420 16.43 12.82 25.36
N ILE A 421 17.40 13.52 25.94
CA ILE A 421 17.34 13.94 27.35
C ILE A 421 16.24 14.99 27.53
N ASP A 422 16.17 15.98 26.64
CA ASP A 422 15.15 17.04 26.68
C ASP A 422 13.73 16.44 26.58
N GLN A 423 13.56 15.33 25.85
CA GLN A 423 12.31 14.57 25.74
C GLN A 423 12.13 13.46 26.80
N HIS A 424 13.01 13.35 27.79
CA HIS A 424 12.98 12.31 28.84
C HIS A 424 12.98 10.85 28.32
N LYS A 425 13.62 10.61 27.17
CA LYS A 425 13.78 9.28 26.57
C LYS A 425 15.18 8.67 26.78
N LEU A 426 16.11 9.44 27.35
CA LEU A 426 17.47 9.02 27.62
C LEU A 426 17.94 9.55 28.98
N GLU A 427 18.70 8.74 29.71
CA GLU A 427 19.29 9.10 30.99
C GLU A 427 20.76 9.49 30.83
N GLN A 428 21.21 10.53 31.57
CA GLN A 428 22.58 11.06 31.46
C GLN A 428 23.67 10.00 31.67
N PHE A 429 23.47 9.06 32.60
CA PHE A 429 24.50 8.06 32.93
C PHE A 429 24.84 7.14 31.75
N LEU A 430 23.92 6.96 30.79
CA LEU A 430 24.14 6.15 29.59
C LEU A 430 25.15 6.82 28.64
N ILE A 431 25.13 8.16 28.60
CA ILE A 431 26.11 8.95 27.87
C ILE A 431 27.47 8.84 28.55
N ASP A 432 27.51 8.91 29.89
CA ASP A 432 28.74 8.74 30.66
C ASP A 432 29.34 7.34 30.45
N GLU A 433 28.50 6.31 30.34
CA GLU A 433 28.93 4.94 30.02
C GLU A 433 29.53 4.83 28.61
N ALA A 434 28.89 5.44 27.62
CA ALA A 434 29.41 5.49 26.25
C ALA A 434 30.76 6.24 26.19
N ASN A 435 30.85 7.41 26.83
CA ASN A 435 32.05 8.25 26.88
C ASN A 435 33.25 7.60 27.59
N LYS A 436 33.04 6.56 28.42
CA LYS A 436 34.14 5.77 29.01
C LYS A 436 34.87 4.90 27.98
N LYS A 437 34.20 4.55 26.87
CA LYS A 437 34.73 3.71 25.79
C LYS A 437 35.24 4.52 24.58
N VAL A 438 35.12 5.85 24.64
CA VAL A 438 35.66 6.76 23.62
C VAL A 438 37.03 7.24 24.08
N ASP A 439 38.05 6.91 23.29
CA ASP A 439 39.45 7.22 23.63
C ASP A 439 39.76 8.71 23.47
N ASP A 440 39.35 9.32 22.35
CA ASP A 440 39.57 10.75 22.07
C ASP A 440 38.61 11.63 22.89
N PRO A 441 39.12 12.47 23.82
CA PRO A 441 38.29 13.39 24.59
C PRO A 441 37.49 14.39 23.74
N ALA A 442 38.00 14.77 22.56
CA ALA A 442 37.33 15.72 21.66
C ALA A 442 36.10 15.12 20.97
N LYS A 443 36.04 13.79 20.85
CA LYS A 443 34.93 13.05 20.23
C LYS A 443 33.89 12.57 21.24
N LYS A 444 34.09 12.83 22.53
CA LYS A 444 33.11 12.48 23.57
C LYS A 444 31.84 13.31 23.41
N ILE A 445 30.71 12.72 23.77
CA ILE A 445 29.43 13.42 23.80
C ILE A 445 29.48 14.46 24.92
N ASP A 446 29.55 15.75 24.55
CA ASP A 446 29.46 16.90 25.46
C ASP A 446 28.16 17.67 25.21
N LEU A 447 27.19 17.51 26.11
CA LEU A 447 25.87 18.14 26.00
C LEU A 447 25.90 19.66 26.22
N THR A 448 26.98 20.20 26.78
CA THR A 448 27.13 21.65 26.98
C THR A 448 27.55 22.36 25.69
N ARG A 449 28.10 21.60 24.74
CA ARG A 449 28.65 22.09 23.47
C ARG A 449 28.19 21.20 22.32
N VAL A 450 26.93 21.33 21.95
CA VAL A 450 26.34 20.62 20.81
C VAL A 450 26.23 21.58 19.62
N GLU A 451 27.04 21.34 18.59
CA GLU A 451 26.95 22.05 17.32
C GLU A 451 25.79 21.48 16.48
N LYS A 452 25.08 22.34 15.76
CA LYS A 452 23.94 21.91 14.94
C LYS A 452 24.43 21.29 13.63
N ILE A 453 23.65 20.32 13.13
CA ILE A 453 23.85 19.74 11.80
C ILE A 453 23.63 20.82 10.73
N ASP A 454 24.61 21.03 9.86
CA ASP A 454 24.49 21.88 8.68
C ASP A 454 23.68 21.14 7.61
N LYS A 455 22.46 21.60 7.37
CA LYS A 455 21.52 20.97 6.43
C LYS A 455 21.94 21.07 4.97
N ALA A 456 22.95 21.85 4.62
CA ALA A 456 23.42 22.04 3.25
C ALA A 456 24.83 21.45 2.99
N ALA A 457 25.47 20.87 4.00
CA ALA A 457 26.86 20.39 3.90
C ALA A 457 27.04 19.39 2.76
N GLY A 458 27.83 19.75 1.75
CA GLY A 458 28.18 18.88 0.63
C GLY A 458 26.99 18.33 -0.16
N LEU A 459 25.78 18.90 -0.04
CA LEU A 459 24.61 18.46 -0.83
C LEU A 459 24.73 18.96 -2.27
N ASP A 460 24.32 18.12 -3.21
CA ASP A 460 24.27 18.47 -4.63
C ASP A 460 23.20 19.53 -4.92
N PRO A 461 23.59 20.74 -5.39
CA PRO A 461 22.66 21.82 -5.70
C PRO A 461 21.61 21.44 -6.76
N GLU A 462 21.92 20.52 -7.69
CA GLU A 462 20.99 20.06 -8.71
C GLU A 462 19.86 19.22 -8.11
N ILE A 463 20.19 18.32 -7.18
CA ILE A 463 19.21 17.51 -6.44
C ILE A 463 18.36 18.39 -5.54
N GLU A 464 18.95 19.39 -4.88
CA GLU A 464 18.20 20.32 -4.04
C GLU A 464 17.29 21.25 -4.85
N ALA A 465 17.65 21.58 -6.09
CA ALA A 465 16.75 22.27 -7.01
C ALA A 465 15.59 21.37 -7.47
N LEU A 466 15.88 20.10 -7.78
CA LEU A 466 14.86 19.13 -8.17
C LEU A 466 13.86 18.87 -7.04
N LYS A 467 14.36 18.65 -5.81
CA LYS A 467 13.54 18.47 -4.61
C LYS A 467 12.61 19.66 -4.36
N ARG A 468 13.11 20.89 -4.49
CA ARG A 468 12.28 22.10 -4.35
C ARG A 468 11.22 22.20 -5.44
N ALA A 469 11.57 21.89 -6.69
CA ALA A 469 10.62 21.90 -7.79
C ALA A 469 9.50 20.86 -7.61
N GLU A 470 9.82 19.67 -7.11
CA GLU A 470 8.86 18.61 -6.78
C GLU A 470 7.89 19.08 -5.69
N GLN A 471 8.42 19.61 -4.57
CA GLN A 471 7.60 20.13 -3.46
C GLN A 471 6.70 21.31 -3.87
N GLU A 472 7.21 22.22 -4.71
CA GLU A 472 6.40 23.30 -5.28
C GLU A 472 5.30 22.75 -6.20
N GLY A 473 5.61 21.75 -7.02
CA GLY A 473 4.65 21.07 -7.88
C GLY A 473 3.51 20.43 -7.08
N GLU A 474 3.85 19.66 -6.05
CA GLU A 474 2.88 19.07 -5.13
C GLU A 474 2.01 20.11 -4.43
N SER A 475 2.63 21.20 -3.94
CA SER A 475 1.92 22.29 -3.28
C SER A 475 0.92 22.98 -4.22
N ARG A 476 1.30 23.20 -5.49
CA ARG A 476 0.41 23.75 -6.52
C ARG A 476 -0.75 22.81 -6.83
N LEU A 477 -0.49 21.51 -6.96
CA LEU A 477 -1.55 20.51 -7.19
C LEU A 477 -2.54 20.43 -6.02
N LEU A 478 -2.06 20.55 -4.79
CA LEU A 478 -2.92 20.62 -3.60
C LEU A 478 -3.76 21.90 -3.58
N GLU A 479 -3.16 23.04 -3.92
CA GLU A 479 -3.89 24.31 -4.03
C GLU A 479 -4.97 24.24 -5.12
N GLU A 480 -4.66 23.69 -6.30
CA GLU A 480 -5.64 23.48 -7.37
C GLU A 480 -6.79 22.56 -6.93
N GLN A 481 -6.49 21.45 -6.25
CA GLN A 481 -7.53 20.57 -5.69
C GLN A 481 -8.40 21.30 -4.66
N SER A 482 -7.80 22.11 -3.79
CA SER A 482 -8.56 22.88 -2.79
C SER A 482 -9.49 23.90 -3.45
N ARG A 483 -9.03 24.58 -4.51
CA ARG A 483 -9.85 25.50 -5.31
C ARG A 483 -10.97 24.79 -6.04
N LEU A 484 -10.72 23.60 -6.59
CA LEU A 484 -11.76 22.79 -7.23
C LEU A 484 -12.84 22.39 -6.22
N LEU A 485 -12.45 21.98 -5.01
CA LEU A 485 -13.40 21.65 -3.94
C LEU A 485 -14.22 22.87 -3.52
N GLU A 486 -13.59 24.03 -3.35
CA GLU A 486 -14.28 25.29 -3.02
C GLU A 486 -15.28 25.68 -4.13
N ASN A 487 -14.88 25.57 -5.39
CA ASN A 487 -15.76 25.83 -6.53
C ASN A 487 -16.95 24.86 -6.57
N GLN A 488 -16.74 23.58 -6.27
CA GLN A 488 -17.82 22.60 -6.17
C GLN A 488 -18.80 22.96 -5.03
N GLN A 489 -18.30 23.34 -3.86
CA GLN A 489 -19.14 23.77 -2.74
C GLN A 489 -19.94 25.03 -3.08
N ARG A 490 -19.32 25.99 -3.77
CA ARG A 490 -19.98 27.21 -4.23
C ARG A 490 -21.08 26.93 -5.25
N LEU A 491 -20.84 26.01 -6.19
CA LEU A 491 -21.85 25.58 -7.15
C LEU A 491 -23.02 24.88 -6.46
N ALA A 492 -22.76 23.99 -5.50
CA ALA A 492 -23.79 23.33 -4.72
C ALA A 492 -24.68 24.32 -3.94
N ALA A 493 -24.07 25.35 -3.33
CA ALA A 493 -24.81 26.40 -2.64
C ALA A 493 -25.69 27.24 -3.58
N LEU A 494 -25.20 27.55 -4.79
CA LEU A 494 -25.99 28.25 -5.81
C LEU A 494 -27.17 27.40 -6.30
N LEU A 495 -26.97 26.10 -6.51
CA LEU A 495 -28.05 25.18 -6.90
C LEU A 495 -29.14 25.11 -5.83
N GLN A 496 -28.76 25.01 -4.54
CA GLN A 496 -29.73 25.05 -3.44
C GLN A 496 -30.51 26.38 -3.40
N LYS A 497 -29.84 27.51 -3.68
CA LYS A 497 -30.50 28.81 -3.76
C LYS A 497 -31.50 28.86 -4.91
N VAL A 498 -31.11 28.40 -6.11
CA VAL A 498 -32.01 28.34 -7.28
C VAL A 498 -33.22 27.45 -6.99
N GLU A 499 -33.04 26.31 -6.32
CA GLU A 499 -34.14 25.43 -5.94
C GLU A 499 -35.08 26.08 -4.91
N ALA A 500 -34.52 26.80 -3.92
CA ALA A 500 -35.31 27.54 -2.94
C ALA A 500 -36.10 28.69 -3.59
N ASP A 501 -35.48 29.45 -4.48
CA ASP A 501 -36.12 30.54 -5.24
C ASP A 501 -37.25 29.98 -6.11
N LYS A 502 -37.02 28.83 -6.78
CA LYS A 502 -38.07 28.15 -7.55
C LYS A 502 -39.27 27.75 -6.68
N LYS A 503 -39.03 27.14 -5.51
CA LYS A 503 -40.10 26.78 -4.56
C LYS A 503 -40.87 28.00 -4.07
N ALA A 504 -40.18 29.10 -3.79
CA ALA A 504 -40.81 30.35 -3.35
C ALA A 504 -41.68 30.96 -4.47
N ILE A 505 -41.20 30.93 -5.72
CA ILE A 505 -41.95 31.38 -6.90
C ILE A 505 -43.20 30.52 -7.09
N ASP A 506 -43.07 29.19 -7.03
CA ASP A 506 -44.19 28.26 -7.18
C ASP A 506 -45.25 28.47 -6.08
N GLU A 507 -44.82 28.71 -4.83
CA GLU A 507 -45.72 29.01 -3.72
C GLU A 507 -46.42 30.37 -3.89
N ALA A 508 -45.71 31.41 -4.35
CA ALA A 508 -46.28 32.72 -4.61
C ALA A 508 -47.30 32.68 -5.75
N ASN A 509 -47.00 31.96 -6.83
CA ASN A 509 -47.92 31.74 -7.95
C ASN A 509 -49.19 31.02 -7.50
N ARG A 510 -49.07 29.99 -6.64
CA ARG A 510 -50.21 29.29 -6.05
C ARG A 510 -51.09 30.22 -5.21
N LYS A 511 -50.50 31.01 -4.30
CA LYS A 511 -51.24 31.98 -3.47
C LYS A 511 -51.95 33.04 -4.32
N ALA A 512 -51.29 33.55 -5.35
CA ALA A 512 -51.88 34.52 -6.27
C ALA A 512 -53.08 33.93 -7.04
N ALA A 513 -52.98 32.68 -7.49
CA ALA A 513 -54.08 31.98 -8.15
C ALA A 513 -55.27 31.75 -7.21
N GLU A 514 -55.02 31.34 -5.96
CA GLU A 514 -56.05 31.18 -4.92
C GLU A 514 -56.76 32.51 -4.61
N GLU A 515 -56.02 33.61 -4.47
CA GLU A 515 -56.59 34.93 -4.21
C GLU A 515 -57.40 35.44 -5.42
N ALA A 516 -56.90 35.25 -6.63
CA ALA A 516 -57.61 35.60 -7.86
C ALA A 516 -58.92 34.81 -8.00
N ALA A 517 -58.90 33.51 -7.70
CA ALA A 517 -60.09 32.67 -7.69
C ALA A 517 -61.11 33.15 -6.65
N ARG A 518 -60.68 33.50 -5.43
CA ARG A 518 -61.56 34.04 -4.39
C ARG A 518 -62.21 35.36 -4.83
N LYS A 519 -61.43 36.29 -5.39
CA LYS A 519 -61.95 37.57 -5.92
C LYS A 519 -62.93 37.34 -7.07
N ALA A 520 -62.66 36.39 -7.96
CA ALA A 520 -63.56 36.03 -9.04
C ALA A 520 -64.89 35.46 -8.51
N GLU A 521 -64.84 34.59 -7.49
CA GLU A 521 -66.02 34.04 -6.83
C GLU A 521 -66.86 35.13 -6.13
N GLU A 522 -66.21 36.06 -5.43
CA GLU A 522 -66.87 37.22 -4.79
C GLU A 522 -67.55 38.13 -5.83
N GLN A 523 -66.88 38.45 -6.93
CA GLN A 523 -67.43 39.23 -8.03
C GLN A 523 -68.60 38.53 -8.72
N LEU A 524 -68.53 37.20 -8.87
CA LEU A 524 -69.64 36.41 -9.39
C LEU A 524 -70.85 36.47 -8.44
N LYS A 525 -70.64 36.27 -7.14
CA LYS A 525 -71.68 36.38 -6.10
C LYS A 525 -72.31 37.77 -6.02
N ALA A 526 -71.57 38.83 -6.27
CA ALA A 526 -72.08 40.20 -6.30
C ALA A 526 -72.93 40.52 -7.55
N LYS A 527 -72.79 39.75 -8.64
CA LYS A 527 -73.55 39.89 -9.89
C LYS A 527 -74.79 38.98 -9.98
N LEU A 528 -75.05 38.16 -8.97
CA LEU A 528 -76.17 37.20 -8.93
C LEU A 528 -77.35 37.79 -8.14
N ASP A 529 -78.54 37.84 -8.77
CA ASP A 529 -79.85 38.09 -8.14
C ASP A 529 -80.12 37.05 -7.03
N GLU A 530 -80.88 37.45 -6.00
CA GLU A 530 -81.31 36.68 -4.83
C GLU A 530 -81.82 35.25 -5.14
N ALA A 531 -82.42 35.03 -6.32
CA ALA A 531 -82.84 33.71 -6.80
C ALA A 531 -81.67 32.78 -7.20
N SER A 532 -80.55 33.36 -7.67
CA SER A 532 -79.38 32.63 -8.17
C SER A 532 -78.37 32.29 -7.06
N ARG A 533 -78.41 33.01 -5.93
CA ARG A 533 -77.60 32.75 -4.73
C ARG A 533 -77.96 31.40 -4.07
N LYS A 534 -79.24 31.05 -4.02
CA LYS A 534 -79.72 29.74 -3.50
C LYS A 534 -79.26 28.56 -4.37
N ALA A 535 -79.27 28.71 -5.69
CA ALA A 535 -78.81 27.66 -6.61
C ALA A 535 -77.30 27.40 -6.48
N PHE A 536 -76.50 28.43 -6.20
CA PHE A 536 -75.06 28.28 -5.97
C PHE A 536 -74.75 27.57 -4.63
N GLU A 537 -75.46 27.90 -3.55
CA GLU A 537 -75.32 27.22 -2.25
C GLU A 537 -75.77 25.74 -2.29
N GLU A 538 -76.81 25.42 -3.05
CA GLU A 538 -77.25 24.04 -3.32
C GLU A 538 -76.24 23.26 -4.17
N SER A 539 -75.55 23.92 -5.12
CA SER A 539 -74.51 23.29 -5.92
C SER A 539 -73.20 23.07 -5.13
N ARG A 540 -72.89 23.97 -4.19
CA ARG A 540 -71.71 23.86 -3.31
C ARG A 540 -71.87 22.73 -2.29
N THR A 541 -73.05 22.62 -1.66
CA THR A 541 -73.35 21.49 -0.76
C THR A 541 -73.36 20.15 -1.51
N ARG A 542 -73.79 20.13 -2.78
CA ARG A 542 -73.71 18.94 -3.63
C ARG A 542 -72.27 18.55 -4.02
N ASN A 543 -71.38 19.53 -4.21
CA ASN A 543 -69.96 19.28 -4.52
C ASN A 543 -69.09 18.97 -3.29
N GLU A 544 -69.41 19.53 -2.11
CA GLU A 544 -68.75 19.18 -0.84
C GLU A 544 -69.11 17.75 -0.38
N GLN A 545 -70.27 17.22 -0.77
CA GLN A 545 -70.64 15.81 -0.54
C GLN A 545 -69.97 14.84 -1.55
N SER A 546 -69.48 15.35 -2.69
CA SER A 546 -68.90 14.55 -3.77
C SER A 546 -67.36 14.56 -3.81
N SER A 547 -66.72 15.19 -2.82
CA SER A 547 -65.25 15.25 -2.66
C SER A 547 -64.77 14.48 -1.42
N ARG A 548 -65.19 13.22 -1.31
CA ARG A 548 -64.39 12.14 -0.69
C ARG A 548 -63.71 11.37 -1.84
N PRO A 549 -62.40 11.08 -1.76
CA PRO A 549 -61.67 10.54 -2.89
C PRO A 549 -62.05 9.07 -3.13
N SER A 550 -62.76 8.83 -4.22
CA SER A 550 -62.83 7.52 -4.89
C SER A 550 -62.23 7.73 -6.26
N GLY A 551 -61.17 6.98 -6.56
CA GLY A 551 -60.47 7.08 -7.83
C GLY A 551 -61.29 6.63 -9.03
N THR A 552 -60.59 6.64 -10.16
CA THR A 552 -60.92 6.10 -11.50
C THR A 552 -61.43 7.13 -12.51
N VAL A 553 -60.59 7.42 -13.51
CA VAL A 553 -60.94 8.05 -14.79
C VAL A 553 -61.33 6.94 -15.78
N PRO A 554 -62.47 7.02 -16.49
CA PRO A 554 -62.88 6.03 -17.49
C PRO A 554 -62.41 6.39 -18.90
N SER A 555 -62.13 5.35 -19.70
CA SER A 555 -61.84 5.39 -21.14
C SER A 555 -62.96 4.71 -21.95
N SER A 556 -63.17 5.13 -23.21
CA SER A 556 -63.99 4.44 -24.23
C SER A 556 -63.78 5.07 -25.63
N PRO A 557 -64.11 4.44 -26.79
CA PRO A 557 -64.33 3.01 -27.11
C PRO A 557 -63.65 2.49 -28.43
N SER A 558 -63.34 1.18 -28.46
CA SER A 558 -63.57 0.09 -29.46
C SER A 558 -63.52 0.30 -31.01
N PRO A 559 -63.13 -0.71 -31.84
CA PRO A 559 -63.96 -1.90 -32.10
C PRO A 559 -63.27 -3.28 -32.25
N SER A 560 -64.12 -4.28 -32.06
CA SER A 560 -63.97 -5.74 -31.94
C SER A 560 -64.13 -6.53 -33.24
N THR A 561 -63.60 -7.77 -33.31
CA THR A 561 -64.26 -9.00 -33.86
C THR A 561 -63.41 -10.29 -33.58
N PRO A 562 -63.96 -11.53 -33.65
CA PRO A 562 -64.21 -12.41 -32.48
C PRO A 562 -63.69 -13.89 -32.65
N PRO A 563 -64.26 -14.96 -32.04
CA PRO A 563 -63.66 -15.70 -30.92
C PRO A 563 -63.37 -17.20 -31.19
N SER A 564 -62.57 -17.84 -30.34
CA SER A 564 -62.64 -19.29 -30.11
C SER A 564 -62.30 -19.64 -28.65
N ASN A 565 -63.14 -20.50 -28.09
CA ASN A 565 -63.16 -21.05 -26.72
C ASN A 565 -62.92 -22.58 -26.86
N PRO A 566 -62.84 -23.41 -25.80
CA PRO A 566 -62.05 -23.37 -24.55
C PRO A 566 -61.26 -24.69 -24.34
N ASP A 567 -60.29 -24.76 -23.42
CA ASP A 567 -60.26 -25.79 -22.33
C ASP A 567 -59.13 -25.51 -21.30
N PRO A 568 -59.27 -25.94 -20.04
CA PRO A 568 -58.58 -25.40 -18.87
C PRO A 568 -57.36 -26.23 -18.47
N GLY A 569 -56.34 -25.53 -17.99
CA GLY A 569 -55.20 -26.11 -17.29
C GLY A 569 -54.80 -25.19 -16.14
N THR A 570 -55.23 -25.58 -14.95
CA THR A 570 -54.56 -25.40 -13.64
C THR A 570 -53.20 -24.68 -13.63
N ASP A 571 -53.09 -23.54 -12.96
CA ASP A 571 -52.34 -23.34 -11.70
C ASP A 571 -52.46 -21.87 -11.20
N PRO A 572 -52.11 -21.54 -9.93
CA PRO A 572 -52.62 -20.40 -9.21
C PRO A 572 -51.92 -19.10 -9.58
N GLY A 573 -52.64 -18.02 -9.32
CA GLY A 573 -52.27 -16.64 -9.61
C GLY A 573 -50.84 -16.27 -9.22
N THR A 574 -50.19 -15.64 -10.19
CA THR A 574 -49.07 -14.73 -10.04
C THR A 574 -49.44 -13.59 -9.08
N ASP A 575 -48.72 -13.58 -7.96
CA ASP A 575 -48.41 -12.40 -7.15
C ASP A 575 -47.79 -11.31 -8.04
N PRO A 576 -48.19 -10.04 -7.98
CA PRO A 576 -47.46 -8.95 -8.62
C PRO A 576 -46.30 -8.52 -7.72
N ASP A 577 -45.43 -9.46 -7.37
CA ASP A 577 -44.11 -9.16 -6.82
C ASP A 577 -43.08 -9.65 -7.85
N THR A 578 -42.85 -8.84 -8.88
CA THR A 578 -41.64 -8.96 -9.67
C THR A 578 -40.46 -8.68 -8.75
N ASP A 579 -39.87 -9.76 -8.26
CA ASP A 579 -38.48 -9.96 -7.87
C ASP A 579 -37.62 -8.69 -8.00
N ARG A 580 -37.60 -7.88 -6.94
CA ARG A 580 -36.69 -6.73 -6.82
C ARG A 580 -35.35 -7.22 -6.30
N GLU A 581 -34.64 -7.96 -7.14
CA GLU A 581 -33.37 -8.56 -6.75
C GLU A 581 -32.27 -7.46 -6.68
N ARG A 582 -31.69 -7.29 -5.49
CA ARG A 582 -30.50 -6.44 -5.29
C ARG A 582 -29.33 -7.10 -6.00
N THR A 583 -28.66 -6.36 -6.87
CA THR A 583 -27.61 -6.93 -7.73
C THR A 583 -26.34 -6.10 -7.73
N LEU A 584 -25.21 -6.80 -7.84
CA LEU A 584 -23.92 -6.25 -8.23
C LEU A 584 -23.34 -7.14 -9.33
N THR A 585 -23.22 -6.60 -10.53
CA THR A 585 -22.92 -7.39 -11.73
C THR A 585 -21.68 -6.86 -12.45
N LEU A 586 -20.86 -7.78 -12.95
CA LEU A 586 -19.83 -7.50 -13.94
C LEU A 586 -20.46 -7.71 -15.33
N ARG A 587 -20.68 -6.64 -16.09
CA ARG A 587 -21.47 -6.74 -17.35
C ARG A 587 -20.64 -6.69 -18.62
N ASN A 588 -19.55 -5.92 -18.63
CA ASN A 588 -18.83 -5.71 -19.88
C ASN A 588 -17.34 -5.49 -19.65
N ALA A 589 -16.54 -6.21 -20.43
CA ALA A 589 -15.11 -6.01 -20.58
C ALA A 589 -14.84 -5.76 -22.07
N VAL A 590 -14.69 -4.49 -22.46
CA VAL A 590 -14.51 -4.11 -23.87
C VAL A 590 -13.03 -3.85 -24.14
N SER A 591 -12.47 -4.55 -25.13
CA SER A 591 -11.11 -4.29 -25.64
C SER A 591 -11.13 -3.15 -26.67
N ASN A 592 -10.45 -2.05 -26.39
CA ASN A 592 -10.18 -0.97 -27.34
C ASN A 592 -8.66 -0.77 -27.44
N GLY A 593 -8.06 -1.31 -28.50
CA GLY A 593 -6.61 -1.30 -28.68
C GLY A 593 -5.90 -2.09 -27.57
N ARG A 594 -5.17 -1.39 -26.70
CA ARG A 594 -4.44 -2.01 -25.57
C ARG A 594 -5.18 -1.92 -24.23
N THR A 595 -6.41 -1.43 -24.21
CA THR A 595 -7.16 -1.25 -22.95
C THR A 595 -8.40 -2.13 -22.92
N VAL A 596 -8.54 -2.93 -21.86
CA VAL A 596 -9.74 -3.70 -21.52
C VAL A 596 -10.46 -3.00 -20.38
N THR A 597 -11.70 -2.58 -20.59
CA THR A 597 -12.45 -1.82 -19.55
C THR A 597 -13.49 -2.69 -18.86
N ALA A 598 -13.27 -3.05 -17.58
CA ALA A 598 -14.22 -3.79 -16.76
C ALA A 598 -15.27 -2.85 -16.14
N ASN A 599 -16.54 -3.07 -16.44
CA ASN A 599 -17.65 -2.25 -15.95
C ASN A 599 -18.49 -3.02 -14.93
N LEU A 600 -18.54 -2.49 -13.71
CA LEU A 600 -19.36 -2.99 -12.61
C LEU A 600 -20.62 -2.15 -12.49
N TYR A 601 -21.76 -2.82 -12.30
CA TYR A 601 -23.06 -2.20 -12.12
C TYR A 601 -23.66 -2.63 -10.79
N ILE A 602 -24.47 -1.75 -10.21
CA ILE A 602 -25.18 -1.97 -8.95
C ILE A 602 -26.63 -1.50 -9.10
N GLY A 603 -27.59 -2.20 -8.51
CA GLY A 603 -29.00 -1.81 -8.58
C GLY A 603 -29.91 -2.47 -7.56
N GLY A 604 -31.10 -1.88 -7.39
CA GLY A 604 -32.16 -2.39 -6.50
C GLY A 604 -32.08 -1.85 -5.06
N PHE A 605 -31.55 -0.65 -4.84
CA PHE A 605 -31.41 -0.01 -3.53
C PHE A 605 -32.28 1.25 -3.49
N ASP A 606 -33.59 1.05 -3.50
CA ASP A 606 -34.58 2.10 -3.79
C ASP A 606 -35.27 2.61 -2.51
N GLN A 607 -35.16 1.86 -1.41
CA GLN A 607 -35.83 2.19 -0.15
C GLN A 607 -34.94 2.98 0.83
N PRO A 608 -35.53 3.82 1.71
CA PRO A 608 -34.81 4.56 2.76
C PRO A 608 -33.87 3.69 3.62
N GLU A 609 -34.31 2.49 3.99
CA GLU A 609 -33.57 1.48 4.75
C GLU A 609 -32.46 0.77 3.95
N GLU A 610 -32.36 1.01 2.64
CA GLU A 610 -31.37 0.42 1.73
C GLU A 610 -30.28 1.43 1.31
N SER A 611 -30.15 2.53 2.06
CA SER A 611 -29.15 3.56 1.81
C SER A 611 -27.74 2.94 1.80
N ILE A 612 -27.08 2.99 0.64
CA ILE A 612 -25.74 2.44 0.47
C ILE A 612 -24.73 3.37 1.14
N TYR A 613 -23.88 2.83 2.02
CA TYR A 613 -22.80 3.60 2.63
C TYR A 613 -21.43 3.21 2.10
N ALA A 614 -21.18 1.90 1.97
CA ALA A 614 -19.90 1.37 1.51
C ALA A 614 -20.08 0.15 0.61
N VAL A 615 -19.14 -0.02 -0.32
CA VAL A 615 -19.07 -1.16 -1.24
C VAL A 615 -17.64 -1.66 -1.30
N GLU A 616 -17.47 -2.98 -1.31
CA GLU A 616 -16.21 -3.67 -1.60
C GLU A 616 -16.44 -4.69 -2.71
N VAL A 617 -15.53 -4.79 -3.67
CA VAL A 617 -15.59 -5.72 -4.81
C VAL A 617 -14.20 -6.29 -5.09
N HIS A 618 -14.10 -7.61 -5.28
CA HIS A 618 -12.86 -8.26 -5.69
C HIS A 618 -13.01 -8.86 -7.09
N LEU A 619 -12.07 -8.51 -7.97
CA LEU A 619 -11.95 -9.05 -9.31
C LEU A 619 -10.70 -9.92 -9.40
N LEU A 620 -10.73 -10.93 -10.28
CA LEU A 620 -9.57 -11.73 -10.68
C LEU A 620 -9.37 -11.62 -12.19
N TYR A 621 -8.12 -11.56 -12.63
CA TYR A 621 -7.74 -11.60 -14.05
C TYR A 621 -6.39 -12.31 -14.25
N GLU A 622 -6.10 -12.72 -15.48
CA GLU A 622 -4.83 -13.37 -15.82
C GLU A 622 -3.65 -12.40 -15.75
N ARG A 623 -2.73 -12.64 -14.80
CA ARG A 623 -1.63 -11.74 -14.46
C ARG A 623 -0.66 -11.48 -15.61
N ASN A 624 -0.48 -12.45 -16.50
CA ASN A 624 0.46 -12.37 -17.61
C ASN A 624 -0.13 -11.66 -18.84
N ARG A 625 -1.44 -11.39 -18.84
CA ARG A 625 -2.14 -10.83 -20.00
C ARG A 625 -2.80 -9.48 -19.71
N LEU A 626 -3.26 -9.25 -18.49
CA LEU A 626 -3.87 -8.01 -18.04
C LEU A 626 -3.12 -7.43 -16.84
N SER A 627 -3.07 -6.10 -16.75
CA SER A 627 -2.50 -5.41 -15.59
C SER A 627 -3.16 -4.05 -15.37
N TYR A 628 -3.43 -3.71 -14.12
CA TYR A 628 -3.94 -2.39 -13.76
C TYR A 628 -2.77 -1.42 -13.50
N HIS A 629 -2.74 -0.31 -14.24
CA HIS A 629 -1.73 0.76 -14.08
C HIS A 629 -2.38 2.11 -13.70
N GLY A 630 -3.65 2.09 -13.27
CA GLY A 630 -4.36 3.30 -12.87
C GLY A 630 -3.97 3.78 -11.47
N LYS A 631 -4.46 4.96 -11.09
CA LYS A 631 -4.25 5.53 -9.75
C LYS A 631 -5.02 4.72 -8.70
N ASN A 632 -4.41 4.52 -7.53
CA ASN A 632 -5.07 3.84 -6.40
C ASN A 632 -6.27 4.63 -5.86
N LEU A 633 -6.26 5.95 -5.96
CA LEU A 633 -7.41 6.80 -5.66
C LEU A 633 -8.09 7.18 -6.98
N LEU A 634 -9.35 6.79 -7.15
CA LEU A 634 -10.07 7.04 -8.40
C LEU A 634 -10.56 8.49 -8.48
N PRO A 635 -10.42 9.15 -9.65
CA PRO A 635 -10.99 10.46 -9.85
C PRO A 635 -12.52 10.39 -9.83
N LYS A 636 -13.16 11.44 -9.29
CA LYS A 636 -14.62 11.53 -9.24
C LYS A 636 -15.22 11.55 -10.64
N SER A 637 -16.20 10.70 -10.87
CA SER A 637 -16.96 10.63 -12.12
C SER A 637 -18.44 10.88 -11.84
N PRO A 638 -19.08 11.89 -12.47
CA PRO A 638 -20.51 12.16 -12.27
C PRO A 638 -21.40 11.03 -12.81
N ASN A 639 -20.84 10.09 -13.57
CA ASN A 639 -21.56 8.97 -14.16
C ASN A 639 -21.50 7.70 -13.30
N THR A 640 -20.78 7.71 -12.17
CA THR A 640 -20.70 6.57 -11.25
C THR A 640 -21.41 6.85 -9.93
N VAL A 641 -21.92 5.80 -9.29
CA VAL A 641 -22.73 5.89 -8.06
C VAL A 641 -22.01 6.66 -6.94
N PHE A 642 -20.77 6.31 -6.63
CA PHE A 642 -19.98 7.04 -5.63
C PHE A 642 -19.29 8.27 -6.21
N GLY A 643 -18.85 8.24 -7.47
CA GLY A 643 -18.14 9.36 -8.08
C GLY A 643 -18.98 10.63 -8.21
N ALA A 644 -20.31 10.50 -8.26
CA ALA A 644 -21.25 11.61 -8.24
C ALA A 644 -21.38 12.30 -6.85
N LEU A 645 -20.85 11.68 -5.79
CA LEU A 645 -20.92 12.21 -4.43
C LEU A 645 -19.62 12.98 -4.08
N PRO A 646 -19.71 14.29 -3.71
CA PRO A 646 -18.53 15.10 -3.42
C PRO A 646 -17.69 14.60 -2.24
N GLY A 647 -18.32 14.00 -1.24
CA GLY A 647 -17.66 13.49 -0.03
C GLY A 647 -17.27 12.01 -0.07
N SER A 648 -17.63 11.27 -1.12
CA SER A 648 -17.27 9.85 -1.15
C SER A 648 -15.76 9.67 -1.41
N MET A 649 -15.24 8.48 -1.12
CA MET A 649 -13.88 8.08 -1.45
C MET A 649 -13.92 6.75 -2.18
N GLU A 650 -13.18 6.63 -3.28
CA GLU A 650 -13.12 5.41 -4.10
C GLU A 650 -11.67 5.02 -4.30
N ILE A 651 -11.34 3.79 -3.92
CA ILE A 651 -9.99 3.25 -4.01
C ILE A 651 -9.97 1.97 -4.84
N ILE A 652 -8.88 1.80 -5.59
CA ILE A 652 -8.52 0.54 -6.22
C ILE A 652 -7.16 0.10 -5.67
N ARG A 653 -7.02 -1.18 -5.36
CA ARG A 653 -5.76 -1.77 -4.94
C ARG A 653 -5.54 -3.09 -5.63
N GLN A 654 -4.36 -3.25 -6.23
CA GLN A 654 -3.88 -4.53 -6.72
C GLN A 654 -2.94 -5.14 -5.65
N PRO A 655 -3.39 -6.11 -4.83
CA PRO A 655 -2.51 -6.84 -3.91
C PRO A 655 -1.45 -7.65 -4.66
N PHE A 656 -0.41 -8.07 -3.93
CA PHE A 656 0.57 -9.02 -4.42
C PHE A 656 -0.10 -10.37 -4.72
N ALA A 657 0.04 -10.82 -5.97
CA ALA A 657 -0.57 -12.04 -6.48
C ALA A 657 0.37 -13.26 -6.37
N TRP A 658 -0.20 -14.42 -6.02
CA TRP A 658 0.46 -15.73 -6.02
C TRP A 658 -0.17 -16.59 -7.13
N GLY A 659 0.63 -17.11 -8.06
CA GLY A 659 0.13 -17.92 -9.19
C GLY A 659 -0.16 -17.11 -10.47
N ASP A 660 -0.98 -17.68 -11.35
CA ASP A 660 -1.28 -17.16 -12.71
C ASP A 660 -2.40 -16.10 -12.74
N GLU A 661 -3.17 -15.97 -11.67
CA GLU A 661 -4.23 -14.96 -11.51
C GLU A 661 -3.78 -13.82 -10.60
N ALA A 662 -4.17 -12.59 -10.94
CA ALA A 662 -4.00 -11.40 -10.11
C ALA A 662 -5.36 -10.95 -9.56
N SER A 663 -5.38 -10.50 -8.30
CA SER A 663 -6.56 -9.93 -7.68
C SER A 663 -6.56 -8.41 -7.77
N LEU A 664 -7.75 -7.81 -7.83
CA LEU A 664 -7.97 -6.37 -7.82
C LEU A 664 -9.14 -6.05 -6.89
N TYR A 665 -8.92 -5.14 -5.95
CA TYR A 665 -9.90 -4.72 -4.97
C TYR A 665 -10.38 -3.32 -5.30
N TYR A 666 -11.68 -3.15 -5.50
CA TYR A 666 -12.34 -1.86 -5.52
C TYR A 666 -13.10 -1.67 -4.21
N ALA A 667 -12.93 -0.51 -3.58
CA ALA A 667 -13.72 -0.14 -2.41
C ALA A 667 -14.18 1.31 -2.50
N ALA A 668 -15.40 1.57 -2.08
CA ALA A 668 -16.00 2.89 -2.06
C ALA A 668 -16.73 3.14 -0.75
N VAL A 669 -16.64 4.36 -0.23
CA VAL A 669 -17.31 4.78 1.02
C VAL A 669 -17.87 6.19 0.82
N SER A 670 -19.08 6.44 1.30
CA SER A 670 -19.68 7.78 1.36
C SER A 670 -19.31 8.49 2.66
N ASP A 671 -19.06 9.80 2.63
CA ASP A 671 -18.83 10.60 3.84
C ASP A 671 -20.16 11.00 4.49
N SER A 672 -20.32 10.62 5.76
CA SER A 672 -21.48 10.94 6.60
C SER A 672 -21.26 12.12 7.56
N SER A 673 -20.12 12.82 7.50
CA SER A 673 -19.70 13.82 8.50
C SER A 673 -20.26 15.25 8.28
N GLY A 674 -21.13 15.46 7.28
CA GLY A 674 -21.75 16.77 6.97
C GLY A 674 -23.17 16.95 7.51
N ALA A 675 -23.58 18.21 7.74
CA ALA A 675 -24.88 18.62 8.32
C ALA A 675 -26.15 18.28 7.48
N ARG A 676 -26.02 17.47 6.43
CA ARG A 676 -27.11 16.82 5.69
C ARG A 676 -26.65 15.41 5.33
N GLU A 677 -27.18 14.40 6.02
CA GLU A 677 -27.02 12.99 5.63
C GLU A 677 -27.51 12.83 4.18
N THR A 678 -26.61 12.53 3.25
CA THR A 678 -27.01 12.23 1.86
C THR A 678 -27.26 10.75 1.78
N GLN A 679 -28.52 10.33 1.93
CA GLN A 679 -28.91 8.93 1.75
C GLN A 679 -28.72 8.54 0.28
N LEU A 680 -27.80 7.60 0.02
CA LEU A 680 -27.47 7.16 -1.32
C LEU A 680 -28.39 6.01 -1.75
N HIS A 681 -29.34 6.35 -2.63
CA HIS A 681 -30.29 5.42 -3.21
C HIS A 681 -29.97 5.16 -4.68
N VAL A 682 -30.05 3.89 -5.10
CA VAL A 682 -29.79 3.44 -6.46
C VAL A 682 -31.05 2.80 -7.03
N SER A 683 -31.90 3.65 -7.62
CA SER A 683 -33.05 3.19 -8.39
C SER A 683 -32.65 2.66 -9.77
N GLY A 684 -33.09 1.44 -10.06
CA GLY A 684 -32.66 0.68 -11.23
C GLY A 684 -31.18 0.30 -11.17
N GLU A 685 -30.62 -0.11 -12.30
CA GLU A 685 -29.20 -0.46 -12.40
C GLU A 685 -28.38 0.77 -12.82
N LYS A 686 -27.31 1.07 -12.09
CA LYS A 686 -26.38 2.16 -12.36
C LYS A 686 -24.93 1.69 -12.39
N LEU A 687 -24.10 2.43 -13.11
CA LEU A 687 -22.66 2.16 -13.17
C LEU A 687 -22.01 2.42 -11.81
N LEU A 688 -21.41 1.39 -11.23
CA LEU A 688 -20.66 1.49 -9.98
C LEU A 688 -19.26 2.04 -10.25
N VAL A 689 -18.52 1.40 -11.16
CA VAL A 689 -17.15 1.81 -11.53
C VAL A 689 -16.76 1.23 -12.90
N SER A 690 -15.94 1.98 -13.64
CA SER A 690 -15.26 1.51 -14.85
C SER A 690 -13.76 1.40 -14.60
N ILE A 691 -13.20 0.21 -14.75
CA ILE A 691 -11.81 -0.10 -14.42
C ILE A 691 -11.04 -0.39 -15.71
N PRO A 692 -10.11 0.50 -16.14
CA PRO A 692 -9.27 0.24 -17.30
C PRO A 692 -8.08 -0.66 -16.94
N LEU A 693 -8.02 -1.84 -17.54
CA LEU A 693 -6.89 -2.78 -17.49
C LEU A 693 -6.09 -2.66 -18.79
N GLN A 694 -4.76 -2.74 -18.68
CA GLN A 694 -3.85 -2.73 -19.82
C GLN A 694 -3.56 -4.14 -20.30
N LEU A 695 -3.61 -4.32 -21.62
CA LEU A 695 -3.26 -5.56 -22.31
C LEU A 695 -1.73 -5.64 -22.46
N MET A 696 -1.17 -6.68 -21.85
CA MET A 696 0.28 -6.95 -21.82
C MET A 696 0.75 -7.75 -23.03
N THR A 697 -0.14 -8.54 -23.64
CA THR A 697 0.15 -9.40 -24.80
C THR A 697 -0.47 -8.85 -26.08
N ALA A 698 0.06 -9.23 -27.24
CA ALA A 698 -0.51 -8.82 -28.53
C ALA A 698 -1.81 -9.54 -28.91
N ASN A 699 -2.21 -10.58 -28.16
CA ASN A 699 -3.43 -11.35 -28.38
C ASN A 699 -4.46 -11.10 -27.26
N ASP A 700 -5.69 -10.74 -27.63
CA ASP A 700 -6.86 -10.57 -26.76
C ASP A 700 -7.87 -11.73 -26.81
N ASP A 701 -7.58 -12.81 -27.54
CA ASP A 701 -8.43 -14.02 -27.60
C ASP A 701 -8.63 -14.67 -26.21
N ASP A 702 -9.85 -15.14 -25.93
CA ASP A 702 -10.23 -15.90 -24.72
C ASP A 702 -9.90 -15.21 -23.37
N LEU A 703 -9.70 -13.90 -23.36
CA LEU A 703 -9.50 -13.16 -22.11
C LEU A 703 -10.75 -13.21 -21.22
N THR A 704 -10.54 -13.40 -19.92
CA THR A 704 -11.62 -13.38 -18.94
C THR A 704 -11.31 -12.48 -17.75
N ILE A 705 -12.37 -11.90 -17.17
CA ILE A 705 -12.33 -11.20 -15.88
C ILE A 705 -13.38 -11.86 -15.00
N LYS A 706 -13.00 -12.18 -13.76
CA LYS A 706 -13.87 -12.86 -12.80
C LYS A 706 -14.26 -11.93 -11.67
N LEU A 707 -15.53 -11.93 -11.29
CA LEU A 707 -16.03 -11.32 -10.07
C LEU A 707 -16.04 -12.40 -8.98
N ALA A 708 -15.12 -12.28 -8.02
CA ALA A 708 -14.88 -13.29 -6.99
C ALA A 708 -15.51 -12.93 -5.63
N TYR A 709 -15.81 -11.65 -5.40
CA TYR A 709 -16.40 -11.19 -4.15
C TYR A 709 -17.07 -9.84 -4.32
N TYR A 710 -18.12 -9.60 -3.56
CA TYR A 710 -18.59 -8.25 -3.27
C TYR A 710 -19.30 -8.18 -1.92
N LYS A 711 -19.37 -6.98 -1.36
CA LYS A 711 -20.16 -6.67 -0.17
C LYS A 711 -20.65 -5.23 -0.19
N VAL A 712 -21.91 -5.03 0.15
CA VAL A 712 -22.56 -3.71 0.24
C VAL A 712 -23.06 -3.52 1.66
N LEU A 713 -22.75 -2.36 2.24
CA LEU A 713 -23.05 -2.04 3.64
C LEU A 713 -23.89 -0.76 3.76
N ASP A 714 -24.75 -0.71 4.77
CA ASP A 714 -25.35 0.53 5.24
C ASP A 714 -24.40 1.31 6.17
N LYS A 715 -24.87 2.47 6.66
CA LYS A 715 -24.07 3.36 7.52
C LYS A 715 -23.76 2.78 8.90
N ASP A 716 -24.58 1.83 9.36
CA ASP A 716 -24.44 1.16 10.65
C ASP A 716 -23.55 -0.09 10.53
N GLY A 717 -23.09 -0.41 9.31
CA GLY A 717 -22.25 -1.55 9.00
C GLY A 717 -23.04 -2.85 8.77
N ASN A 718 -24.37 -2.79 8.68
CA ASN A 718 -25.17 -3.96 8.33
C ASN A 718 -25.01 -4.28 6.85
N VAL A 719 -25.07 -5.57 6.54
CA VAL A 719 -24.88 -6.07 5.17
C VAL A 719 -26.20 -5.97 4.41
N LEU A 720 -26.20 -5.15 3.35
CA LEU A 720 -27.35 -4.99 2.46
C LEU A 720 -27.33 -6.00 1.31
N LEU A 721 -26.14 -6.41 0.87
CA LEU A 721 -25.92 -7.39 -0.18
C LEU A 721 -24.54 -8.06 0.02
N ASP A 722 -24.48 -9.40 -0.10
CA ASP A 722 -23.29 -10.21 0.17
C ASP A 722 -23.02 -11.21 -0.96
N GLY A 723 -21.84 -11.12 -1.56
CA GLY A 723 -21.35 -12.01 -2.62
C GLY A 723 -20.31 -13.01 -2.13
N SER A 724 -20.19 -13.27 -0.82
CA SER A 724 -19.17 -14.16 -0.24
C SER A 724 -19.19 -15.58 -0.82
N SER A 725 -20.33 -16.06 -1.32
CA SER A 725 -20.45 -17.37 -1.98
C SER A 725 -19.70 -17.45 -3.31
N LEU A 726 -19.38 -16.31 -3.94
CA LEU A 726 -18.62 -16.25 -5.20
C LEU A 726 -17.13 -16.57 -5.02
N ALA A 727 -16.64 -16.65 -3.77
CA ALA A 727 -15.25 -17.02 -3.50
C ALA A 727 -14.94 -18.46 -3.95
N ASP A 728 -15.95 -19.35 -3.91
CA ASP A 728 -15.82 -20.74 -4.34
C ASP A 728 -16.15 -20.94 -5.83
N ASP A 729 -17.01 -20.08 -6.41
CA ASP A 729 -17.41 -20.11 -7.83
C ASP A 729 -17.57 -18.69 -8.42
N PRO A 730 -16.48 -18.07 -8.91
CA PRO A 730 -16.49 -16.70 -9.41
C PRO A 730 -17.29 -16.53 -10.71
N ILE A 731 -18.05 -15.43 -10.81
CA ILE A 731 -18.74 -15.07 -12.06
C ILE A 731 -17.69 -14.65 -13.09
N THR A 732 -17.56 -15.43 -14.17
CA THR A 732 -16.57 -15.20 -15.22
C THR A 732 -17.20 -14.51 -16.43
N VAL A 733 -16.61 -13.40 -16.86
CA VAL A 733 -17.04 -12.63 -18.04
C VAL A 733 -15.92 -12.64 -19.08
N ALA A 734 -16.26 -13.06 -20.30
CA ALA A 734 -15.35 -12.99 -21.44
C ALA A 734 -15.18 -11.54 -21.92
N VAL A 735 -13.95 -11.16 -22.27
CA VAL A 735 -13.64 -9.87 -22.88
C VAL A 735 -14.08 -9.90 -24.33
N GLN A 736 -14.91 -8.94 -24.73
CA GLN A 736 -15.36 -8.81 -26.12
C GLN A 736 -14.52 -7.75 -26.86
N PRO A 737 -14.15 -7.99 -28.12
CA PRO A 737 -13.52 -6.97 -28.96
C PRO A 737 -14.52 -5.82 -29.19
N ALA A 738 -14.05 -4.57 -29.19
CA ALA A 738 -14.91 -3.45 -29.52
C ALA A 738 -15.48 -3.63 -30.93
N GLU A 739 -16.80 -3.71 -31.06
CA GLU A 739 -17.45 -3.67 -32.37
C GLU A 739 -17.03 -2.38 -33.09
N SER A 740 -16.44 -2.52 -34.28
CA SER A 740 -16.14 -1.38 -35.16
C SER A 740 -17.46 -0.70 -35.53
N ARG A 741 -17.76 0.44 -34.89
CA ARG A 741 -18.84 1.34 -35.32
C ARG A 741 -18.43 2.16 -36.52
#